data_AF-A0A351EZB8-F1
#
_entry.id   AF-A0A351EZB8-F1
#
_cell.length_a   1.000
_cell.length_b   1.000
_cell.length_c   1.000
_cell.angle_alpha   90.00
_cell.angle_beta   90.00
_cell.angle_gamma   90.00
#
_symmetry.space_group_name_H-M   'P 1'
#
loop_
_entity.id
_entity.type
_entity.pdbx_description
1 polymer ?
#
loop_
_entity_poly.entity_id
_entity_poly.type
_entity_poly.pdbx_seq_one_letter_code
_entity_poly.pdbx_strand_id
1 'polypeptide(L)'
;MSMRISRVVFVIASFLIFSNSLYSQPWLENATDAEGKLNFFMIRENAEKYWENRPIEKGKGFKPYKRWEYYWQYRVNPDGSFPDSGITEKNWKEYLLRNQGKNRVNEANWESIGPSLTNGGYAGIGRVNCVAFHPTDPDIIWIGAPGGGLWKTTDGGATWITTFDQSVVLGVSGILIDPKKPNIMYIATGDGDASDTYSTGVLKSIDGGVTWQTTGLNWNVSQTRVIRRIIFQPENSSILFAATSNGLYRTLDSGENWTQVLTGNFFDVKANPNSFSNIVYAATGSTVQKSIDNGATFTIVQNISGANRIALGVSNANSGYLYALASNGSGNGFLGFYQSVDTAKTFTLKATTPNLLGWDSDGGDSGGQGWYDLCLAVDPTDPEVVYTGGVNVWKSTNGGTAWSLRTHWSGASGVQTVHADQHCMEWQNPTTLWLGNDGGIYKSTNGGVNWSDKSNGLIISQMYKLGVSQADAKVITGLQDNGTKLKGTSGTWNDVIGGDGMECAIRPDNASVMYGSLYYGAIRRSTNGGSSWTSIKPSNAGDGAWVTPFVLDPNASQTIYAGFKRVYKSTNQGTNWTALGSSNLNSSALNYLHVAKANSSVIYAGRGSSLYRTTNGGTNWSTMTVPGSNTVMLAIHPDDADMIWAVRSNYTAGQKVYKSEDGGATWINVSGTLPNLPVNCILFDESTNKDGLYIGMDVGVFYRDNDMEDWELFSTGLPNTPVFELEIKYDTDEIFAATYGRGLWKSVKKYNGTFCRSVSGITIDEMGIDSARISWSASDPVPVNGYQYGFSTNTTPPLNWSTSFTTEGIIYGLSSNSKYYFFVRSVCEESLVSSWQSAGPFYTQLTCDDISTDTGGSSAEYSDNENIIRSICPDIELHYISITFTDFDVETDWDALYIFDGKSTSDPMFSSGNPETDAGFPAGGYYGTDLPGTFTSTHSSGCLTLQFMSDGYVTGDGWEANADCIPECNATVLIDEDDGYGSFRNVVLCADPGQSIVFAPEMANDTIHLDSPVIIDQDMTIVPEGMTLTLQADHDHYIFEVLPGVTLTLGNISLIGGTGANQTRVILNRGNLQLLNVQIIDVLAGTGLGKTISNEGTLDSHGSIQISSE
;
A
#
# COMPACT_ATOMS: atom_id res chain seq x y z
N MET A 1 -33.84 46.00 28.54
CA MET A 1 -32.37 46.01 28.34
C MET A 1 -32.06 44.97 27.25
N SER A 2 -32.62 45.14 26.04
CA SER A 2 -32.11 45.95 24.93
C SER A 2 -30.96 45.26 24.18
N MET A 3 -31.33 44.58 23.09
CA MET A 3 -30.73 44.79 21.77
C MET A 3 -29.19 44.83 21.74
N ARG A 4 -28.52 43.66 21.78
CA ARG A 4 -27.10 43.51 21.36
C ARG A 4 -26.60 42.04 21.32
N ILE A 5 -27.36 41.08 20.78
CA ILE A 5 -26.85 39.72 20.49
C ILE A 5 -27.14 39.25 19.04
N SER A 6 -27.83 40.07 18.23
CA SER A 6 -28.29 39.64 16.89
C SER A 6 -27.29 39.86 15.74
N ARG A 7 -25.98 39.92 15.98
CA ARG A 7 -24.98 40.17 14.91
C ARG A 7 -23.71 39.31 14.94
N VAL A 8 -23.63 38.26 15.76
CA VAL A 8 -22.41 37.42 15.86
C VAL A 8 -22.62 35.95 15.44
N VAL A 9 -23.84 35.53 15.10
CA VAL A 9 -24.15 34.11 14.77
C VAL A 9 -24.33 33.85 13.25
N PHE A 10 -23.90 34.78 12.38
CA PHE A 10 -24.15 34.68 10.92
C PHE A 10 -22.89 34.48 10.06
N VAL A 11 -21.79 34.02 10.65
CA VAL A 11 -20.50 33.89 9.96
C VAL A 11 -19.91 32.51 10.26
N ILE A 12 -19.76 31.71 9.19
CA ILE A 12 -18.99 30.45 9.09
C ILE A 12 -19.59 29.25 9.82
N ALA A 13 -20.46 28.53 9.11
CA ALA A 13 -20.92 27.20 9.47
C ALA A 13 -20.81 26.34 8.20
N SER A 14 -19.58 26.03 7.81
CA SER A 14 -19.28 25.63 6.43
C SER A 14 -18.43 24.36 6.44
N PHE A 15 -18.99 23.33 5.78
CA PHE A 15 -18.60 21.93 5.64
C PHE A 15 -19.13 20.89 6.63
N LEU A 16 -19.88 21.31 7.66
CA LEU A 16 -20.94 20.51 8.30
C LEU A 16 -22.14 21.41 8.58
N ILE A 17 -23.10 21.48 7.65
CA ILE A 17 -24.50 21.71 8.05
C ILE A 17 -25.35 20.63 7.41
N PHE A 18 -25.36 19.47 8.07
CA PHE A 18 -26.63 18.80 8.33
C PHE A 18 -27.41 19.72 9.28
N SER A 19 -28.71 19.90 9.05
CA SER A 19 -29.68 20.63 9.93
C SER A 19 -29.74 22.17 9.80
N ASN A 20 -30.59 22.65 8.90
CA ASN A 20 -31.33 23.90 9.11
C ASN A 20 -32.74 23.54 9.60
N SER A 21 -32.87 23.02 10.81
CA SER A 21 -34.17 22.87 11.50
C SER A 21 -34.01 22.31 12.92
N LEU A 22 -33.95 23.18 13.93
CA LEU A 22 -34.37 22.99 15.33
C LEU A 22 -33.96 21.73 16.15
N TYR A 23 -33.17 20.81 15.60
CA TYR A 23 -32.31 19.88 16.32
C TYR A 23 -30.93 20.02 15.69
N SER A 24 -30.11 20.90 16.27
CA SER A 24 -28.66 20.86 16.10
C SER A 24 -28.24 19.41 16.26
N GLN A 25 -27.44 18.86 15.33
CA GLN A 25 -26.75 17.60 15.63
C GLN A 25 -26.10 17.78 17.01
N PRO A 26 -26.44 16.96 18.03
CA PRO A 26 -26.09 17.30 19.41
C PRO A 26 -24.58 17.50 19.61
N TRP A 27 -23.78 16.89 18.75
CA TRP A 27 -22.33 17.03 18.75
C TRP A 27 -21.76 18.32 18.16
N LEU A 28 -22.57 19.13 17.48
CA LEU A 28 -22.19 20.47 17.01
C LEU A 28 -22.40 21.55 18.09
N GLU A 29 -23.18 21.24 19.14
CA GLU A 29 -23.40 22.18 20.24
C GLU A 29 -22.09 22.41 21.01
N ASN A 30 -21.75 23.69 21.22
CA ASN A 30 -20.52 24.12 21.90
C ASN A 30 -19.21 23.61 21.27
N ALA A 31 -19.22 23.20 20.00
CA ALA A 31 -18.03 22.71 19.28
C ALA A 31 -17.19 23.86 18.69
N THR A 32 -17.04 24.96 19.44
CA THR A 32 -16.35 26.18 19.00
C THR A 32 -15.15 26.51 19.87
N ASP A 33 -14.09 27.03 19.25
CA ASP A 33 -12.90 27.55 19.93
C ASP A 33 -13.18 28.78 20.83
N ALA A 34 -12.13 29.32 21.45
CA ALA A 34 -12.22 30.48 22.35
C ALA A 34 -12.75 31.75 21.65
N GLU A 35 -12.62 31.82 20.32
CA GLU A 35 -13.12 32.88 19.46
C GLU A 35 -14.55 32.62 18.94
N GLY A 36 -15.15 31.47 19.26
CA GLY A 36 -16.50 31.10 18.87
C GLY A 36 -16.61 30.52 17.45
N LYS A 37 -15.50 30.07 16.84
CA LYS A 37 -15.49 29.41 15.52
C LYS A 37 -15.51 27.89 15.67
N LEU A 38 -16.18 27.19 14.76
CA LEU A 38 -16.21 25.73 14.75
C LEU A 38 -14.81 25.12 14.68
N ASN A 39 -14.56 24.10 15.49
CA ASN A 39 -13.28 23.40 15.56
C ASN A 39 -13.47 21.89 15.35
N PHE A 40 -12.70 21.30 14.45
CA PHE A 40 -12.79 19.89 14.09
C PHE A 40 -12.57 18.95 15.28
N PHE A 41 -11.57 19.22 16.13
CA PHE A 41 -11.24 18.33 17.24
C PHE A 41 -12.37 18.28 18.28
N MET A 42 -13.02 19.43 18.52
CA MET A 42 -14.18 19.52 19.40
C MET A 42 -15.40 18.81 18.82
N ILE A 43 -15.68 19.00 17.51
CA ILE A 43 -16.78 18.30 16.84
C ILE A 43 -16.58 16.78 16.94
N ARG A 44 -15.35 16.32 16.69
CA ARG A 44 -15.01 14.89 16.80
C ARG A 44 -15.24 14.37 18.22
N GLU A 45 -14.67 15.05 19.22
CA GLU A 45 -14.82 14.64 20.61
C GLU A 45 -16.29 14.58 21.05
N ASN A 46 -17.08 15.59 20.68
CA ASN A 46 -18.50 15.62 20.98
C ASN A 46 -19.27 14.50 20.27
N ALA A 47 -18.93 14.19 19.02
CA ALA A 47 -19.57 13.12 18.25
C ALA A 47 -19.21 11.74 18.81
N GLU A 48 -17.95 11.51 19.17
CA GLU A 48 -17.50 10.28 19.82
C GLU A 48 -18.24 10.08 21.16
N LYS A 49 -18.33 11.11 22.01
CA LYS A 49 -19.12 11.07 23.26
C LYS A 49 -20.60 10.83 23.01
N TYR A 50 -21.16 11.42 21.95
CA TYR A 50 -22.55 11.19 21.59
C TYR A 50 -22.78 9.73 21.17
N TRP A 51 -21.89 9.12 20.39
CA TRP A 51 -22.11 7.76 19.90
C TRP A 51 -21.63 6.64 20.84
N GLU A 52 -20.79 6.94 21.85
CA GLU A 52 -20.15 5.94 22.73
C GLU A 52 -21.12 4.92 23.34
N ASN A 53 -22.32 5.35 23.74
CA ASN A 53 -23.33 4.51 24.40
C ASN A 53 -24.66 4.45 23.64
N ARG A 54 -24.64 4.73 22.33
CA ARG A 54 -25.84 4.74 21.49
C ARG A 54 -25.73 3.68 20.40
N PRO A 55 -26.82 2.95 20.09
CA PRO A 55 -26.84 2.07 18.93
C PRO A 55 -26.66 2.90 17.64
N ILE A 56 -25.83 2.41 16.73
CA ILE A 56 -25.69 3.01 15.41
C ILE A 56 -26.89 2.57 14.56
N GLU A 57 -27.80 3.51 14.34
CA GLU A 57 -29.01 3.29 13.53
C GLU A 57 -28.88 3.93 12.14
N LYS A 58 -29.46 3.28 11.12
CA LYS A 58 -29.48 3.79 9.75
C LYS A 58 -30.20 5.14 9.70
N GLY A 59 -29.67 6.09 8.92
CA GLY A 59 -30.28 7.41 8.73
C GLY A 59 -30.17 8.37 9.92
N LYS A 60 -29.52 8.00 11.02
CA LYS A 60 -29.32 8.87 12.20
C LYS A 60 -28.00 9.67 12.19
N GLY A 61 -27.32 9.75 11.05
CA GLY A 61 -26.19 10.64 10.83
C GLY A 61 -24.79 10.10 11.15
N PHE A 62 -24.66 8.89 11.73
CA PHE A 62 -23.34 8.31 12.06
C PHE A 62 -22.44 8.11 10.84
N LYS A 63 -22.91 7.40 9.80
CA LYS A 63 -22.12 7.19 8.56
C LYS A 63 -21.77 8.51 7.86
N PRO A 64 -22.71 9.44 7.64
CA PRO A 64 -22.38 10.76 7.12
C PRO A 64 -21.32 11.51 7.95
N TYR A 65 -21.40 11.45 9.30
CA TYR A 65 -20.38 12.01 10.17
C TYR A 65 -19.00 11.37 9.96
N LYS A 66 -18.91 10.03 9.88
CA LYS A 66 -17.62 9.33 9.70
C LYS A 66 -16.98 9.58 8.34
N ARG A 67 -17.79 9.74 7.29
CA ARG A 67 -17.35 10.19 5.97
C ARG A 67 -16.81 11.62 6.00
N TRP A 68 -17.53 12.53 6.66
CA TRP A 68 -17.07 13.90 6.88
C TRP A 68 -15.75 13.94 7.65
N GLU A 69 -15.67 13.18 8.75
CA GLU A 69 -14.46 13.09 9.57
C GLU A 69 -13.28 12.58 8.75
N TYR A 70 -13.49 11.53 7.94
CA TYR A 70 -12.47 10.99 7.05
C TYR A 70 -11.90 12.05 6.09
N TYR A 71 -12.79 12.88 5.51
CA TYR A 71 -12.38 13.93 4.59
C TYR A 71 -11.65 15.09 5.30
N TRP A 72 -12.16 15.54 6.44
CA TRP A 72 -11.68 16.74 7.13
C TRP A 72 -10.51 16.54 8.08
N GLN A 73 -10.34 15.34 8.64
CA GLN A 73 -9.28 15.07 9.62
C GLN A 73 -7.87 15.43 9.12
N TYR A 74 -7.68 15.50 7.80
CA TYR A 74 -6.40 15.84 7.19
C TYR A 74 -6.33 17.25 6.58
N ARG A 75 -7.48 17.93 6.42
CA ARG A 75 -7.63 19.23 5.72
C ARG A 75 -7.80 20.43 6.64
N VAL A 76 -7.86 20.20 7.94
CA VAL A 76 -7.93 21.26 8.96
C VAL A 76 -6.55 21.86 9.22
N ASN A 77 -6.54 23.07 9.75
CA ASN A 77 -5.32 23.70 10.26
C ASN A 77 -4.78 22.93 11.48
N PRO A 78 -3.51 23.12 11.86
CA PRO A 78 -2.91 22.43 13.01
C PRO A 78 -3.67 22.58 14.33
N ASP A 79 -4.38 23.68 14.52
CA ASP A 79 -5.21 23.97 15.69
C ASP A 79 -6.64 23.37 15.61
N GLY A 80 -6.98 22.71 14.50
CA GLY A 80 -8.30 22.13 14.25
C GLY A 80 -9.30 23.10 13.61
N SER A 81 -8.91 24.35 13.35
CA SER A 81 -9.76 25.30 12.62
C SER A 81 -9.91 24.91 11.15
N PHE A 82 -11.07 25.19 10.56
CA PHE A 82 -11.31 24.94 9.14
C PHE A 82 -10.66 26.02 8.27
N PRO A 83 -10.08 25.66 7.12
CA PRO A 83 -9.63 26.64 6.14
C PRO A 83 -10.82 27.36 5.50
N ASP A 84 -10.56 28.53 4.91
CA ASP A 84 -11.57 29.25 4.11
C ASP A 84 -12.09 28.38 2.97
N SER A 85 -13.40 28.30 2.76
CA SER A 85 -13.98 27.34 1.79
C SER A 85 -13.60 27.56 0.32
N GLY A 86 -13.07 28.73 -0.04
CA GLY A 86 -12.55 29.03 -1.38
C GLY A 86 -11.05 28.84 -1.53
N ILE A 87 -10.36 28.30 -0.53
CA ILE A 87 -8.89 28.26 -0.50
C ILE A 87 -8.30 27.40 -1.62
N THR A 88 -8.94 26.28 -1.98
CA THR A 88 -8.50 25.37 -3.04
C THR A 88 -8.49 26.09 -4.39
N GLU A 89 -9.63 26.70 -4.73
CA GLU A 89 -9.78 27.50 -5.94
C GLU A 89 -8.75 28.63 -6.01
N LYS A 90 -8.60 29.38 -4.92
CA LYS A 90 -7.65 30.49 -4.85
C LYS A 90 -6.22 30.01 -5.10
N ASN A 91 -5.78 29.00 -4.36
CA ASN A 91 -4.40 28.50 -4.42
C ASN A 91 -4.10 27.85 -5.78
N TRP A 92 -5.09 27.19 -6.39
CA TRP A 92 -4.94 26.63 -7.73
C TRP A 92 -4.80 27.70 -8.81
N LYS A 93 -5.66 28.73 -8.80
CA LYS A 93 -5.57 29.87 -9.72
C LYS A 93 -4.22 30.59 -9.57
N GLU A 94 -3.76 30.82 -8.35
CA GLU A 94 -2.46 31.43 -8.11
C GLU A 94 -1.29 30.58 -8.61
N TYR A 95 -1.38 29.24 -8.50
CA TYR A 95 -0.36 28.34 -9.03
C TYR A 95 -0.31 28.38 -10.56
N LEU A 96 -1.46 28.36 -11.22
CA LEU A 96 -1.54 28.46 -12.69
C LEU A 96 -0.95 29.79 -13.19
N LEU A 97 -1.29 30.91 -12.54
CA LEU A 97 -0.74 32.22 -12.88
C LEU A 97 0.78 32.28 -12.70
N ARG A 98 1.31 31.72 -11.60
CA ARG A 98 2.75 31.68 -11.31
C ARG A 98 3.54 30.81 -12.29
N ASN A 99 2.90 29.85 -12.94
CA ASN A 99 3.54 28.91 -13.86
C ASN A 99 3.15 29.13 -15.33
N GLN A 100 2.36 30.15 -15.62
CA GLN A 100 2.00 30.52 -16.98
C GLN A 100 3.25 30.86 -17.80
N GLY A 101 3.42 30.23 -18.96
CA GLY A 101 4.56 30.45 -19.86
C GLY A 101 5.86 29.74 -19.46
N LYS A 102 5.86 28.93 -18.39
CA LYS A 102 6.99 28.02 -18.09
C LYS A 102 6.83 26.76 -18.95
N ASN A 103 7.70 26.58 -19.95
CA ASN A 103 7.77 25.36 -20.76
C ASN A 103 8.37 24.20 -19.91
N ARG A 104 7.56 23.59 -19.05
CA ARG A 104 7.88 22.28 -18.46
C ARG A 104 7.24 21.23 -19.37
N VAL A 105 8.05 20.34 -19.94
CA VAL A 105 7.56 19.27 -20.83
C VAL A 105 6.73 18.29 -19.98
N ASN A 106 5.41 18.29 -20.19
CA ASN A 106 4.48 17.41 -19.51
C ASN A 106 4.12 16.24 -20.43
N GLU A 107 4.66 15.05 -20.15
CA GLU A 107 4.40 13.83 -20.91
C GLU A 107 3.10 13.12 -20.47
N ALA A 108 2.43 13.60 -19.42
CA ALA A 108 1.18 13.03 -18.97
C ALA A 108 0.13 13.04 -20.09
N ASN A 109 -0.67 11.97 -20.14
CA ASN A 109 -1.74 11.80 -21.11
C ASN A 109 -2.92 11.07 -20.47
N TRP A 110 -3.41 11.61 -19.35
CA TRP A 110 -4.44 10.97 -18.56
C TRP A 110 -5.72 10.74 -19.37
N GLU A 111 -6.18 9.49 -19.39
CA GLU A 111 -7.45 9.07 -19.97
C GLU A 111 -8.30 8.32 -18.95
N SER A 112 -9.61 8.48 -19.01
CA SER A 112 -10.51 7.74 -18.13
C SER A 112 -10.64 6.29 -18.57
N ILE A 113 -10.67 5.38 -17.59
CA ILE A 113 -10.94 3.96 -17.80
C ILE A 113 -12.20 3.48 -17.07
N GLY A 114 -13.06 4.41 -16.65
CA GLY A 114 -14.30 4.13 -15.92
C GLY A 114 -14.12 4.16 -14.39
N PRO A 115 -14.95 3.48 -13.60
CA PRO A 115 -16.12 2.71 -14.01
C PRO A 115 -17.05 3.54 -14.87
N SER A 116 -17.39 3.02 -16.04
CA SER A 116 -18.33 3.61 -16.99
C SER A 116 -19.54 2.70 -17.24
N LEU A 117 -19.61 1.56 -16.54
CA LEU A 117 -20.66 0.56 -16.67
C LEU A 117 -21.20 0.18 -15.29
N THR A 118 -22.50 -0.04 -15.24
CA THR A 118 -23.23 -0.56 -14.09
C THR A 118 -24.38 -1.44 -14.56
N ASN A 119 -24.75 -2.44 -13.74
CA ASN A 119 -25.98 -3.21 -13.96
C ASN A 119 -27.24 -2.44 -13.52
N GLY A 120 -27.06 -1.29 -12.86
CA GLY A 120 -28.13 -0.55 -12.20
C GLY A 120 -28.74 -1.31 -11.02
N GLY A 121 -29.91 -0.87 -10.58
CA GLY A 121 -30.58 -1.45 -9.43
C GLY A 121 -29.90 -1.07 -8.13
N TYR A 122 -29.48 -2.05 -7.32
CA TYR A 122 -28.75 -1.78 -6.08
C TYR A 122 -27.35 -1.21 -6.34
N ALA A 123 -26.75 -1.59 -7.47
CA ALA A 123 -25.49 -1.03 -7.93
C ALA A 123 -25.71 0.30 -8.65
N GLY A 124 -24.66 1.11 -8.75
CA GLY A 124 -24.70 2.40 -9.41
C GLY A 124 -23.33 2.88 -9.85
N ILE A 125 -23.25 4.13 -10.29
CA ILE A 125 -22.01 4.74 -10.79
C ILE A 125 -21.69 6.08 -10.13
N GLY A 126 -22.61 6.63 -9.34
CA GLY A 126 -22.48 7.91 -8.63
C GLY A 126 -23.72 8.80 -8.75
N ARG A 127 -23.74 9.88 -7.97
CA ARG A 127 -24.92 10.72 -7.73
C ARG A 127 -25.26 11.67 -8.89
N VAL A 128 -26.55 11.78 -9.19
CA VAL A 128 -27.13 12.73 -10.15
C VAL A 128 -28.19 13.59 -9.46
N ASN A 129 -27.98 14.92 -9.45
CA ASN A 129 -28.87 15.87 -8.78
C ASN A 129 -29.92 16.49 -9.71
N CYS A 130 -29.66 16.56 -11.01
CA CYS A 130 -30.59 17.16 -11.96
C CYS A 130 -30.46 16.59 -13.37
N VAL A 131 -31.54 16.66 -14.13
CA VAL A 131 -31.62 16.31 -15.56
C VAL A 131 -32.40 17.40 -16.31
N ALA A 132 -31.99 17.70 -17.54
CA ALA A 132 -32.68 18.63 -18.43
C ALA A 132 -32.65 18.11 -19.87
N PHE A 133 -33.64 18.52 -20.67
CA PHE A 133 -33.87 18.00 -22.01
C PHE A 133 -33.83 19.11 -23.05
N HIS A 134 -33.38 18.78 -24.25
CA HIS A 134 -33.55 19.67 -25.39
C HIS A 134 -35.05 19.77 -25.76
N PRO A 135 -35.57 20.97 -26.06
CA PRO A 135 -37.02 21.21 -26.17
C PRO A 135 -37.68 20.49 -27.36
N THR A 136 -36.92 20.14 -28.40
CA THR A 136 -37.45 19.51 -29.62
C THR A 136 -36.72 18.23 -30.02
N ASP A 137 -35.66 17.85 -29.32
CA ASP A 137 -34.83 16.69 -29.66
C ASP A 137 -34.74 15.80 -28.42
N PRO A 138 -35.47 14.66 -28.38
CA PRO A 138 -35.50 13.81 -27.20
C PRO A 138 -34.19 13.04 -26.97
N ASP A 139 -33.26 13.03 -27.93
CA ASP A 139 -31.99 12.32 -27.80
C ASP A 139 -30.93 13.20 -27.13
N ILE A 140 -31.14 14.52 -27.08
CA ILE A 140 -30.22 15.46 -26.43
C ILE A 140 -30.67 15.72 -24.98
N ILE A 141 -29.86 15.25 -24.04
CA ILE A 141 -30.14 15.31 -22.60
C ILE A 141 -28.88 15.77 -21.87
N TRP A 142 -29.05 16.58 -20.83
CA TRP A 142 -27.99 16.95 -19.91
C TRP A 142 -28.30 16.47 -18.51
N ILE A 143 -27.27 16.07 -17.77
CA ILE A 143 -27.38 15.79 -16.34
C ILE A 143 -26.31 16.55 -15.55
N GLY A 144 -26.60 16.82 -14.29
CA GLY A 144 -25.68 17.45 -13.36
C GLY A 144 -25.36 16.50 -12.21
N ALA A 145 -24.07 16.21 -12.04
CA ALA A 145 -23.54 15.49 -10.90
C ALA A 145 -22.85 16.50 -9.94
N PRO A 146 -23.17 16.50 -8.64
CA PRO A 146 -22.63 17.45 -7.66
C PRO A 146 -21.14 17.28 -7.35
N GLY A 147 -20.58 16.08 -7.56
CA GLY A 147 -19.14 15.81 -7.52
C GLY A 147 -18.53 15.47 -8.89
N GLY A 148 -19.37 15.15 -9.88
CA GLY A 148 -18.92 14.64 -11.19
C GLY A 148 -19.17 15.56 -12.38
N GLY A 149 -19.80 16.71 -12.16
CA GLY A 149 -20.01 17.77 -13.15
C GLY A 149 -21.11 17.57 -14.17
N LEU A 150 -21.06 18.38 -15.23
CA LEU A 150 -22.07 18.41 -16.29
C LEU A 150 -21.78 17.31 -17.31
N TRP A 151 -22.81 16.57 -17.70
CA TRP A 151 -22.73 15.59 -18.79
C TRP A 151 -23.82 15.82 -19.81
N LYS A 152 -23.55 15.42 -21.05
CA LYS A 152 -24.45 15.51 -22.19
C LYS A 152 -24.48 14.18 -22.94
N THR A 153 -25.66 13.81 -23.43
CA THR A 153 -25.86 12.77 -24.43
C THR A 153 -26.54 13.39 -25.66
N THR A 154 -26.35 12.77 -26.83
CA THR A 154 -27.05 13.10 -28.07
C THR A 154 -27.69 11.86 -28.72
N ASP A 155 -27.81 10.77 -27.95
CA ASP A 155 -28.34 9.47 -28.40
C ASP A 155 -29.34 8.88 -27.38
N GLY A 156 -29.98 9.73 -26.58
CA GLY A 156 -31.02 9.34 -25.63
C GLY A 156 -30.49 8.62 -24.38
N GLY A 157 -29.21 8.84 -24.04
CA GLY A 157 -28.54 8.28 -22.87
C GLY A 157 -27.91 6.91 -23.11
N ALA A 158 -27.50 6.61 -24.35
CA ALA A 158 -26.67 5.43 -24.65
C ALA A 158 -25.18 5.73 -24.47
N THR A 159 -24.75 6.96 -24.76
CA THR A 159 -23.40 7.47 -24.48
C THR A 159 -23.45 8.86 -23.84
N TRP A 160 -22.42 9.18 -23.06
CA TRP A 160 -22.29 10.47 -22.36
C TRP A 160 -20.92 11.09 -22.61
N ILE A 161 -20.90 12.41 -22.75
CA ILE A 161 -19.68 13.23 -22.90
C ILE A 161 -19.72 14.40 -21.91
N THR A 162 -18.56 14.96 -21.58
CA THR A 162 -18.45 16.19 -20.79
C THR A 162 -17.44 17.14 -21.40
N THR A 163 -17.66 18.43 -21.16
CA THR A 163 -16.75 19.55 -21.49
C THR A 163 -16.32 20.30 -20.21
N PHE A 164 -16.64 19.76 -19.04
CA PHE A 164 -16.60 20.48 -17.77
C PHE A 164 -15.44 20.07 -16.85
N ASP A 165 -14.54 19.18 -17.30
CA ASP A 165 -13.44 18.61 -16.52
C ASP A 165 -12.47 19.64 -15.94
N GLN A 166 -12.30 20.78 -16.62
CA GLN A 166 -11.38 21.84 -16.23
C GLN A 166 -12.06 22.95 -15.41
N SER A 167 -13.36 22.80 -15.08
CA SER A 167 -14.03 23.74 -14.18
C SER A 167 -13.39 23.70 -12.79
N VAL A 168 -13.28 24.85 -12.15
CA VAL A 168 -12.74 24.97 -10.78
C VAL A 168 -13.70 24.40 -9.75
N VAL A 169 -15.01 24.53 -10.00
CA VAL A 169 -16.06 23.86 -9.24
C VAL A 169 -16.76 22.93 -10.21
N LEU A 170 -16.55 21.62 -10.05
CA LEU A 170 -17.15 20.61 -10.91
C LEU A 170 -18.66 20.52 -10.70
N GLY A 171 -19.15 20.62 -9.46
CA GLY A 171 -20.54 20.33 -9.12
C GLY A 171 -21.59 21.12 -9.90
N VAL A 172 -22.64 20.41 -10.33
CA VAL A 172 -23.83 20.99 -10.97
C VAL A 172 -25.09 20.42 -10.34
N SER A 173 -25.97 21.31 -9.89
CA SER A 173 -27.23 20.96 -9.19
C SER A 173 -28.49 21.50 -9.85
N GLY A 174 -28.36 22.23 -10.95
CA GLY A 174 -29.49 22.69 -11.74
C GLY A 174 -29.07 23.02 -13.15
N ILE A 175 -29.90 22.66 -14.12
CA ILE A 175 -29.69 22.91 -15.55
C ILE A 175 -30.97 23.50 -16.11
N LEU A 176 -30.85 24.57 -16.88
CA LEU A 176 -31.98 25.27 -17.48
C LEU A 176 -31.68 25.56 -18.95
N ILE A 177 -32.48 24.99 -19.85
CA ILE A 177 -32.34 25.14 -21.30
C ILE A 177 -33.41 26.10 -21.81
N ASP A 178 -33.02 27.14 -22.56
CA ASP A 178 -34.00 28.05 -23.16
C ASP A 178 -34.89 27.30 -24.17
N PRO A 179 -36.22 27.27 -23.97
CA PRO A 179 -37.12 26.45 -24.78
C PRO A 179 -37.25 26.96 -26.23
N LYS A 180 -36.89 28.22 -26.50
CA LYS A 180 -36.95 28.86 -27.83
C LYS A 180 -35.57 28.94 -28.48
N LYS A 181 -34.50 28.91 -27.69
CA LYS A 181 -33.10 29.05 -28.13
C LYS A 181 -32.19 28.06 -27.40
N PRO A 182 -32.27 26.75 -27.69
CA PRO A 182 -31.67 25.70 -26.87
C PRO A 182 -30.13 25.73 -26.76
N ASN A 183 -29.43 26.50 -27.60
CA ASN A 183 -28.00 26.77 -27.40
C ASN A 183 -27.73 27.69 -26.19
N ILE A 184 -28.74 28.45 -25.76
CA ILE A 184 -28.67 29.25 -24.53
C ILE A 184 -29.12 28.37 -23.38
N MET A 185 -28.20 28.15 -22.44
CA MET A 185 -28.48 27.39 -21.23
C MET A 185 -27.77 27.97 -20.01
N TYR A 186 -28.28 27.64 -18.83
CA TYR A 186 -27.76 28.07 -17.55
C TYR A 186 -27.53 26.86 -16.65
N ILE A 187 -26.49 26.92 -15.84
CA ILE A 187 -26.25 25.93 -14.79
C ILE A 187 -26.08 26.58 -13.43
N ALA A 188 -26.66 25.93 -12.43
CA ALA A 188 -26.41 26.20 -11.02
C ALA A 188 -25.21 25.35 -10.58
N THR A 189 -24.09 26.01 -10.28
CA THR A 189 -22.87 25.34 -9.82
C THR A 189 -22.97 24.95 -8.35
N GLY A 190 -22.20 23.95 -7.94
CA GLY A 190 -22.16 23.41 -6.58
C GLY A 190 -23.15 22.27 -6.34
N ASP A 191 -23.27 21.87 -5.08
CA ASP A 191 -24.20 20.84 -4.62
C ASP A 191 -25.32 21.44 -3.77
N GLY A 192 -26.52 21.53 -4.36
CA GLY A 192 -27.71 22.06 -3.72
C GLY A 192 -28.26 21.22 -2.56
N ASP A 193 -27.99 19.91 -2.55
CA ASP A 193 -28.61 18.98 -1.61
C ASP A 193 -27.75 18.74 -0.38
N ALA A 194 -26.44 18.50 -0.55
CA ALA A 194 -25.54 18.16 0.55
C ALA A 194 -24.40 19.16 0.79
N SER A 195 -24.23 20.14 -0.12
CA SER A 195 -23.12 21.10 -0.07
C SER A 195 -21.73 20.47 -0.12
N ASP A 196 -21.56 19.33 -0.81
CA ASP A 196 -20.26 18.71 -1.07
C ASP A 196 -19.32 19.70 -1.80
N THR A 197 -19.88 20.54 -2.66
CA THR A 197 -19.22 21.68 -3.28
C THR A 197 -20.08 22.95 -3.16
N TYR A 198 -19.44 24.11 -2.94
CA TYR A 198 -20.16 25.39 -2.90
C TYR A 198 -20.22 26.05 -4.28
N SER A 199 -21.28 26.82 -4.48
CA SER A 199 -21.58 27.49 -5.74
C SER A 199 -20.67 28.69 -5.98
N THR A 200 -20.19 28.81 -7.21
CA THR A 200 -19.65 30.08 -7.76
C THR A 200 -20.76 30.94 -8.36
N GLY A 201 -22.02 30.51 -8.25
CA GLY A 201 -23.18 31.18 -8.80
C GLY A 201 -23.73 30.47 -10.04
N VAL A 202 -24.36 31.24 -10.93
CA VAL A 202 -24.95 30.74 -12.18
C VAL A 202 -24.00 31.01 -13.33
N LEU A 203 -23.72 29.97 -14.12
CA LEU A 203 -23.00 30.08 -15.38
C LEU A 203 -23.99 30.01 -16.55
N LYS A 204 -23.66 30.71 -17.64
CA LYS A 204 -24.43 30.79 -18.89
C LYS A 204 -23.58 30.30 -20.04
N SER A 205 -24.18 29.48 -20.89
CA SER A 205 -23.62 29.06 -22.18
C SER A 205 -24.52 29.60 -23.29
N ILE A 206 -23.93 29.92 -24.44
CA ILE A 206 -24.62 30.33 -25.68
C ILE A 206 -24.37 29.35 -26.84
N ASP A 207 -23.69 28.23 -26.56
CA ASP A 207 -23.24 27.23 -27.52
C ASP A 207 -23.63 25.79 -27.10
N GLY A 208 -24.68 25.65 -26.29
CA GLY A 208 -25.23 24.35 -25.90
C GLY A 208 -24.36 23.58 -24.89
N GLY A 209 -23.64 24.32 -24.05
CA GLY A 209 -22.84 23.80 -22.94
C GLY A 209 -21.38 23.49 -23.29
N VAL A 210 -20.89 23.97 -24.43
CA VAL A 210 -19.48 23.78 -24.84
C VAL A 210 -18.58 24.76 -24.07
N THR A 211 -18.98 26.02 -23.97
CA THR A 211 -18.29 27.05 -23.17
C THR A 211 -19.23 27.74 -22.19
N TRP A 212 -18.66 28.28 -21.10
CA TRP A 212 -19.40 28.85 -19.98
C TRP A 212 -18.86 30.23 -19.59
N GLN A 213 -19.77 31.15 -19.30
CA GLN A 213 -19.49 32.50 -18.82
C GLN A 213 -20.21 32.76 -17.49
N THR A 214 -19.61 33.55 -16.62
CA THR A 214 -20.24 34.00 -15.38
C THR A 214 -21.42 34.93 -15.66
N THR A 215 -22.51 34.77 -14.92
CA THR A 215 -23.64 35.72 -14.92
C THR A 215 -23.47 36.79 -13.83
N GLY A 216 -24.44 37.71 -13.69
CA GLY A 216 -24.47 38.66 -12.57
C GLY A 216 -24.65 38.01 -11.20
N LEU A 217 -25.12 36.76 -11.15
CA LEU A 217 -25.11 35.96 -9.93
C LEU A 217 -23.81 35.17 -9.88
N ASN A 218 -22.74 35.85 -9.47
CA ASN A 218 -21.38 35.32 -9.36
C ASN A 218 -20.89 35.50 -7.93
N TRP A 219 -20.43 34.42 -7.31
CA TRP A 219 -20.04 34.37 -5.91
C TRP A 219 -18.63 33.84 -5.74
N ASN A 220 -17.98 34.27 -4.67
CA ASN A 220 -16.80 33.57 -4.19
C ASN A 220 -17.25 32.33 -3.40
N VAL A 221 -16.56 31.21 -3.60
CA VAL A 221 -16.82 29.95 -2.87
C VAL A 221 -16.71 30.15 -1.34
N SER A 222 -15.92 31.13 -0.89
CA SER A 222 -15.83 31.59 0.52
C SER A 222 -17.15 32.08 1.12
N GLN A 223 -18.15 32.40 0.30
CA GLN A 223 -19.48 32.79 0.76
C GLN A 223 -20.37 31.60 1.13
N THR A 224 -19.94 30.37 0.80
CA THR A 224 -20.53 29.10 1.24
C THR A 224 -22.02 28.99 0.92
N ARG A 225 -22.37 29.40 -0.30
CA ARG A 225 -23.73 29.41 -0.82
C ARG A 225 -23.94 28.23 -1.76
N VAL A 226 -25.17 27.74 -1.82
CA VAL A 226 -25.59 26.71 -2.79
C VAL A 226 -26.84 27.17 -3.52
N ILE A 227 -27.00 26.68 -4.75
CA ILE A 227 -28.17 26.92 -5.59
C ILE A 227 -28.83 25.56 -5.82
N ARG A 228 -30.12 25.46 -5.49
CA ARG A 228 -30.89 24.20 -5.52
C ARG A 228 -31.75 24.05 -6.75
N ARG A 229 -32.24 25.16 -7.27
CA ARG A 229 -33.11 25.17 -8.43
C ARG A 229 -32.98 26.48 -9.18
N ILE A 230 -32.98 26.38 -10.50
CA ILE A 230 -33.12 27.50 -11.43
C ILE A 230 -34.31 27.23 -12.36
N ILE A 231 -35.13 28.25 -12.61
CA ILE A 231 -36.30 28.15 -13.51
C ILE A 231 -36.44 29.41 -14.37
N PHE A 232 -37.11 29.25 -15.52
CA PHE A 232 -37.66 30.38 -16.28
C PHE A 232 -39.06 30.73 -15.80
N GLN A 233 -39.45 31.97 -16.06
CA GLN A 233 -40.86 32.28 -16.20
C GLN A 233 -41.38 31.77 -17.55
N PRO A 234 -42.55 31.09 -17.61
CA PRO A 234 -43.12 30.59 -18.85
C PRO A 234 -43.26 31.69 -19.90
N GLU A 235 -42.95 31.34 -21.15
CA GLU A 235 -42.90 32.22 -22.33
C GLU A 235 -41.88 33.38 -22.32
N ASN A 236 -41.22 33.67 -21.20
CA ASN A 236 -40.23 34.74 -21.07
C ASN A 236 -38.93 34.24 -20.43
N SER A 237 -37.99 33.79 -21.29
CA SER A 237 -36.66 33.33 -20.88
C SER A 237 -35.69 34.46 -20.46
N SER A 238 -36.14 35.72 -20.40
CA SER A 238 -35.40 36.81 -19.78
C SER A 238 -35.63 36.92 -18.27
N ILE A 239 -36.72 36.33 -17.77
CA ILE A 239 -37.02 36.29 -16.34
C ILE A 239 -36.63 34.92 -15.78
N LEU A 240 -35.61 34.89 -14.93
CA LEU A 240 -35.15 33.67 -14.25
C LEU A 240 -35.22 33.83 -12.74
N PHE A 241 -35.35 32.69 -12.06
CA PHE A 241 -35.27 32.58 -10.61
C PHE A 241 -34.22 31.57 -10.20
N ALA A 242 -33.56 31.84 -9.06
CA ALA A 242 -32.65 30.90 -8.42
C ALA A 242 -33.04 30.75 -6.94
N ALA A 243 -33.43 29.55 -6.53
CA ALA A 243 -33.63 29.18 -5.13
C ALA A 243 -32.29 28.77 -4.51
N THR A 244 -31.91 29.43 -3.42
CA THR A 244 -30.56 29.32 -2.86
C THR A 244 -30.58 29.17 -1.34
N SER A 245 -29.45 28.79 -0.75
CA SER A 245 -29.29 28.80 0.72
C SER A 245 -29.31 30.21 1.33
N ASN A 246 -29.19 31.25 0.49
CA ASN A 246 -29.14 32.64 0.91
C ASN A 246 -30.12 33.50 0.10
N GLY A 247 -31.35 33.02 -0.06
CA GLY A 247 -32.47 33.78 -0.60
C GLY A 247 -33.01 33.25 -1.92
N LEU A 248 -34.08 33.90 -2.38
CA LEU A 248 -34.59 33.75 -3.73
C LEU A 248 -34.08 34.93 -4.57
N TYR A 249 -33.38 34.62 -5.66
CA TYR A 249 -32.87 35.63 -6.59
C TYR A 249 -33.70 35.64 -7.86
N ARG A 250 -33.85 36.81 -8.47
CA ARG A 250 -34.56 37.05 -9.71
C ARG A 250 -33.75 37.93 -10.65
N THR A 251 -33.78 37.66 -11.94
CA THR A 251 -33.26 38.52 -13.02
C THR A 251 -34.38 38.84 -14.00
N LEU A 252 -34.28 39.96 -14.70
CA LEU A 252 -35.19 40.39 -15.76
C LEU A 252 -34.52 40.49 -17.14
N ASP A 253 -33.23 40.19 -17.19
CA ASP A 253 -32.35 40.44 -18.33
C ASP A 253 -31.46 39.23 -18.63
N SER A 254 -32.03 38.02 -18.55
CA SER A 254 -31.34 36.78 -18.95
C SER A 254 -30.02 36.56 -18.17
N GLY A 255 -30.03 36.89 -16.88
CA GLY A 255 -28.94 36.64 -15.96
C GLY A 255 -27.88 37.73 -15.84
N GLU A 256 -27.97 38.83 -16.59
CA GLU A 256 -26.96 39.89 -16.51
C GLU A 256 -27.01 40.61 -15.15
N ASN A 257 -28.20 40.91 -14.64
CA ASN A 257 -28.40 41.52 -13.32
C ASN A 257 -29.38 40.71 -12.47
N TRP A 258 -28.97 40.38 -11.24
CA TRP A 258 -29.78 39.63 -10.28
C TRP A 258 -30.13 40.46 -9.06
N THR A 259 -31.35 40.32 -8.58
CA THR A 259 -31.88 40.95 -7.36
C THR A 259 -32.33 39.87 -6.39
N GLN A 260 -31.88 39.94 -5.14
CA GLN A 260 -32.41 39.10 -4.07
C GLN A 260 -33.80 39.62 -3.66
N VAL A 261 -34.85 38.89 -4.02
CA VAL A 261 -36.24 39.31 -3.75
C VAL A 261 -36.75 38.80 -2.40
N LEU A 262 -36.16 37.73 -1.88
CA LEU A 262 -36.43 37.20 -0.54
C LEU A 262 -35.14 36.76 0.12
N THR A 263 -35.04 36.96 1.43
CA THR A 263 -33.95 36.43 2.27
C THR A 263 -34.36 35.10 2.92
N GLY A 264 -33.42 34.19 3.15
CA GLY A 264 -33.67 32.92 3.85
C GLY A 264 -33.17 31.71 3.08
N ASN A 265 -33.42 30.51 3.60
CA ASN A 265 -33.04 29.25 2.95
C ASN A 265 -34.20 28.73 2.09
N PHE A 266 -34.05 28.79 0.76
CA PHE A 266 -35.05 28.31 -0.19
C PHE A 266 -34.62 26.98 -0.81
N PHE A 267 -35.54 26.01 -0.81
CA PHE A 267 -35.31 24.66 -1.31
C PHE A 267 -35.88 24.44 -2.70
N ASP A 268 -37.00 25.08 -3.02
CA ASP A 268 -37.66 24.91 -4.31
C ASP A 268 -38.29 26.21 -4.81
N VAL A 269 -38.39 26.32 -6.13
CA VAL A 269 -39.12 27.36 -6.83
C VAL A 269 -39.76 26.75 -8.08
N LYS A 270 -41.03 27.07 -8.33
CA LYS A 270 -41.79 26.62 -9.50
C LYS A 270 -42.60 27.79 -10.05
N ALA A 271 -42.60 27.94 -11.37
CA ALA A 271 -43.52 28.87 -12.04
C ALA A 271 -44.85 28.18 -12.32
N ASN A 272 -45.93 28.94 -12.32
CA ASN A 272 -47.22 28.43 -12.76
C ASN A 272 -47.20 28.25 -14.29
N PRO A 273 -47.55 27.05 -14.83
CA PRO A 273 -47.42 26.77 -16.26
C PRO A 273 -48.39 27.55 -17.15
N ASN A 274 -49.41 28.21 -16.59
CA ASN A 274 -50.19 29.18 -17.33
C ASN A 274 -49.36 30.45 -17.56
N SER A 275 -48.90 30.63 -18.80
CA SER A 275 -48.00 31.71 -19.24
C SER A 275 -48.53 33.13 -19.03
N PHE A 276 -49.83 33.31 -18.76
CA PHE A 276 -50.43 34.62 -18.49
C PHE A 276 -50.60 34.91 -16.99
N SER A 277 -50.29 33.96 -16.12
CA SER A 277 -50.58 34.08 -14.69
C SER A 277 -49.64 35.03 -13.95
N ASN A 278 -48.40 35.21 -14.43
CA ASN A 278 -47.31 35.87 -13.69
C ASN A 278 -47.03 35.26 -12.30
N ILE A 279 -47.50 34.03 -12.05
CA ILE A 279 -47.44 33.39 -10.73
C ILE A 279 -46.15 32.59 -10.58
N VAL A 280 -45.50 32.77 -9.43
CA VAL A 280 -44.32 32.01 -9.01
C VAL A 280 -44.54 31.52 -7.59
N TYR A 281 -44.19 30.26 -7.33
CA TYR A 281 -44.21 29.66 -6.00
C TYR A 281 -42.79 29.39 -5.53
N ALA A 282 -42.52 29.60 -4.25
CA ALA A 282 -41.23 29.34 -3.63
C ALA A 282 -41.41 28.66 -2.28
N ALA A 283 -40.54 27.71 -1.95
CA ALA A 283 -40.58 26.97 -0.70
C ALA A 283 -39.31 27.17 0.13
N THR A 284 -39.50 27.39 1.42
CA THR A 284 -38.45 27.29 2.45
C THR A 284 -38.56 25.92 3.13
N GLY A 285 -37.88 25.74 4.27
CA GLY A 285 -38.02 24.52 5.07
C GLY A 285 -39.43 24.28 5.63
N SER A 286 -40.22 25.35 5.83
CA SER A 286 -41.55 25.24 6.47
C SER A 286 -42.64 26.10 5.85
N THR A 287 -42.33 26.99 4.92
CA THR A 287 -43.33 27.88 4.30
C THR A 287 -43.38 27.72 2.78
N VAL A 288 -44.60 27.79 2.24
CA VAL A 288 -44.87 27.98 0.80
C VAL A 288 -45.29 29.42 0.58
N GLN A 289 -44.65 30.06 -0.39
CA GLN A 289 -44.85 31.46 -0.74
C GLN A 289 -45.32 31.59 -2.18
N LYS A 290 -46.10 32.62 -2.46
CA LYS A 290 -46.68 32.90 -3.78
C LYS A 290 -46.42 34.34 -4.18
N SER A 291 -46.02 34.53 -5.43
CA SER A 291 -46.04 35.80 -6.14
C SER A 291 -47.14 35.80 -7.20
N ILE A 292 -47.69 36.97 -7.50
CA ILE A 292 -48.63 37.22 -8.60
C ILE A 292 -48.12 38.29 -9.58
N ASP A 293 -46.87 38.73 -9.41
CA ASP A 293 -46.28 39.90 -10.09
C ASP A 293 -44.90 39.56 -10.70
N ASN A 294 -44.76 38.34 -11.23
CA ASN A 294 -43.50 37.81 -11.78
C ASN A 294 -42.36 37.83 -10.74
N GLY A 295 -42.67 37.44 -9.52
CA GLY A 295 -41.71 37.31 -8.42
C GLY A 295 -41.11 38.62 -7.95
N ALA A 296 -41.79 39.76 -8.16
CA ALA A 296 -41.36 41.03 -7.60
C ALA A 296 -41.68 41.12 -6.10
N THR A 297 -42.82 40.59 -5.68
CA THR A 297 -43.22 40.46 -4.27
C THR A 297 -43.83 39.08 -4.00
N PHE A 298 -43.73 38.61 -2.76
CA PHE A 298 -44.25 37.31 -2.33
C PHE A 298 -45.04 37.42 -1.04
N THR A 299 -46.05 36.57 -0.91
CA THR A 299 -46.82 36.36 0.33
C THR A 299 -46.74 34.90 0.75
N ILE A 300 -46.63 34.66 2.06
CA ILE A 300 -46.73 33.29 2.61
C ILE A 300 -48.17 32.83 2.48
N VAL A 301 -48.39 31.71 1.80
CA VAL A 301 -49.72 31.11 1.57
C VAL A 301 -49.94 29.83 2.36
N GLN A 302 -48.86 29.20 2.84
CA GLN A 302 -48.94 28.04 3.73
C GLN A 302 -47.74 28.02 4.68
N ASN A 303 -47.99 27.68 5.94
CA ASN A 303 -46.97 27.35 6.93
C ASN A 303 -47.21 25.92 7.43
N ILE A 304 -46.23 25.06 7.26
CA ILE A 304 -46.26 23.64 7.64
C ILE A 304 -45.39 23.48 8.88
N SER A 305 -46.03 23.53 10.05
CA SER A 305 -45.34 23.39 11.34
C SER A 305 -44.63 22.03 11.44
N GLY A 306 -43.37 22.04 11.90
CA GLY A 306 -42.55 20.83 12.04
C GLY A 306 -41.81 20.41 10.77
N ALA A 307 -42.03 21.07 9.63
CA ALA A 307 -41.28 20.77 8.41
C ALA A 307 -39.86 21.37 8.43
N ASN A 308 -38.92 20.68 7.77
CA ASN A 308 -37.57 21.18 7.55
C ASN A 308 -37.15 21.34 6.08
N ARG A 309 -37.83 20.66 5.16
CA ARG A 309 -37.67 20.80 3.72
C ARG A 309 -39.03 20.57 3.05
N ILE A 310 -39.34 21.39 2.04
CA ILE A 310 -40.56 21.26 1.23
C ILE A 310 -40.16 21.21 -0.25
N ALA A 311 -40.64 20.18 -0.96
CA ALA A 311 -40.59 20.11 -2.42
C ALA A 311 -41.96 20.49 -3.02
N LEU A 312 -41.96 21.21 -4.14
CA LEU A 312 -43.16 21.70 -4.80
C LEU A 312 -43.40 20.99 -6.15
N GLY A 313 -44.66 20.66 -6.42
CA GLY A 313 -45.11 20.12 -7.70
C GLY A 313 -46.27 20.94 -8.25
N VAL A 314 -46.13 21.47 -9.48
CA VAL A 314 -47.21 22.20 -10.17
C VAL A 314 -47.69 21.37 -11.35
N SER A 315 -49.00 21.27 -11.55
CA SER A 315 -49.54 20.48 -12.66
C SER A 315 -49.57 21.28 -13.97
N ASN A 316 -48.96 20.73 -15.02
CA ASN A 316 -49.13 21.24 -16.39
C ASN A 316 -50.53 20.94 -16.95
N ALA A 317 -51.17 19.85 -16.52
CA ALA A 317 -52.52 19.48 -16.91
C ALA A 317 -53.58 20.44 -16.36
N ASN A 318 -53.34 20.98 -15.14
CA ASN A 318 -54.19 22.00 -14.55
C ASN A 318 -53.39 22.98 -13.68
N SER A 319 -53.18 24.19 -14.20
CA SER A 319 -52.45 25.28 -13.52
C SER A 319 -53.00 25.73 -12.16
N GLY A 320 -54.21 25.30 -11.78
CA GLY A 320 -54.77 25.52 -10.44
C GLY A 320 -54.18 24.60 -9.37
N TYR A 321 -53.56 23.50 -9.77
CA TYR A 321 -53.04 22.47 -8.87
C TYR A 321 -51.60 22.78 -8.44
N LEU A 322 -51.38 22.78 -7.13
CA LEU A 322 -50.06 22.85 -6.49
C LEU A 322 -49.99 21.83 -5.36
N TYR A 323 -48.90 21.08 -5.33
CA TYR A 323 -48.58 20.11 -4.29
C TYR A 323 -47.38 20.57 -3.49
N ALA A 324 -47.39 20.27 -2.19
CA ALA A 324 -46.26 20.44 -1.29
C ALA A 324 -46.01 19.14 -0.54
N LEU A 325 -44.82 18.58 -0.70
CA LEU A 325 -44.32 17.43 0.03
C LEU A 325 -43.38 17.91 1.13
N ALA A 326 -43.68 17.60 2.39
CA ALA A 326 -42.92 18.07 3.53
C ALA A 326 -42.17 16.93 4.24
N SER A 327 -40.88 17.14 4.49
CA SER A 327 -40.06 16.30 5.38
C SER A 327 -40.14 16.80 6.83
N ASN A 328 -40.07 15.87 7.78
CA ASN A 328 -40.20 16.11 9.22
C ASN A 328 -38.85 16.56 9.82
N GLY A 329 -38.82 17.69 10.53
CA GLY A 329 -37.61 18.22 11.17
C GLY A 329 -37.04 17.40 12.33
N SER A 330 -37.79 16.45 12.91
CA SER A 330 -37.32 15.62 14.03
C SER A 330 -36.60 14.33 13.59
N GLY A 331 -36.97 13.79 12.41
CA GLY A 331 -36.49 12.49 11.94
C GLY A 331 -36.22 12.40 10.45
N ASN A 332 -36.38 13.50 9.72
CA ASN A 332 -36.25 13.63 8.26
C ASN A 332 -37.13 12.68 7.43
N GLY A 333 -38.07 11.97 8.08
CA GLY A 333 -39.09 11.16 7.41
C GLY A 333 -40.23 12.00 6.84
N PHE A 334 -41.28 11.33 6.39
CA PHE A 334 -42.47 11.97 5.86
C PHE A 334 -43.25 12.72 6.95
N LEU A 335 -43.46 14.03 6.76
CA LEU A 335 -44.35 14.82 7.62
C LEU A 335 -45.76 14.85 7.07
N GLY A 336 -45.89 15.11 5.77
CA GLY A 336 -47.18 15.13 5.11
C GLY A 336 -47.13 15.58 3.65
N PHE A 337 -48.21 15.27 2.94
CA PHE A 337 -48.44 15.66 1.56
C PHE A 337 -49.67 16.56 1.47
N TYR A 338 -49.50 17.75 0.89
CA TYR A 338 -50.52 18.79 0.84
C TYR A 338 -50.87 19.12 -0.61
N GLN A 339 -52.14 19.42 -0.86
CA GLN A 339 -52.68 19.77 -2.18
C GLN A 339 -53.45 21.08 -2.10
N SER A 340 -53.25 21.94 -3.09
CA SER A 340 -54.12 23.06 -3.42
C SER A 340 -54.66 22.85 -4.83
N VAL A 341 -55.93 23.15 -5.04
CA VAL A 341 -56.62 23.08 -6.36
C VAL A 341 -57.12 24.46 -6.82
N ASP A 342 -56.80 25.51 -6.08
CA ASP A 342 -57.30 26.87 -6.26
C ASP A 342 -56.17 27.90 -6.41
N THR A 343 -55.04 27.45 -6.98
CA THR A 343 -53.83 28.27 -7.20
C THR A 343 -53.22 28.75 -5.89
N ALA A 344 -53.07 27.84 -4.91
CA ALA A 344 -52.50 28.10 -3.60
C ALA A 344 -53.26 29.16 -2.78
N LYS A 345 -54.60 29.24 -2.89
CA LYS A 345 -55.41 30.02 -1.96
C LYS A 345 -55.70 29.22 -0.69
N THR A 346 -55.95 27.92 -0.84
CA THR A 346 -56.13 26.98 0.27
C THR A 346 -55.35 25.69 0.03
N PHE A 347 -54.87 25.07 1.12
CA PHE A 347 -54.20 23.77 1.10
C PHE A 347 -54.99 22.75 1.94
N THR A 348 -55.08 21.53 1.42
CA THR A 348 -55.64 20.36 2.09
C THR A 348 -54.52 19.36 2.37
N LEU A 349 -54.41 18.88 3.61
CA LEU A 349 -53.54 17.75 3.94
C LEU A 349 -54.16 16.46 3.39
N LYS A 350 -53.41 15.73 2.57
CA LYS A 350 -53.88 14.53 1.85
C LYS A 350 -53.40 13.24 2.48
N ALA A 351 -52.17 13.21 2.99
CA ALA A 351 -51.60 12.03 3.63
C ALA A 351 -50.51 12.41 4.65
N THR A 352 -50.42 11.62 5.71
CA THR A 352 -49.29 11.56 6.67
C THR A 352 -48.76 10.13 6.83
N THR A 353 -49.37 9.17 6.13
CA THR A 353 -49.03 7.75 6.10
C THR A 353 -49.44 7.18 4.72
N PRO A 354 -48.74 6.16 4.18
CA PRO A 354 -47.48 5.58 4.68
C PRO A 354 -46.32 6.58 4.64
N ASN A 355 -45.20 6.27 5.30
CA ASN A 355 -43.99 7.07 5.22
C ASN A 355 -43.39 6.97 3.81
N LEU A 356 -43.50 8.05 3.03
CA LEU A 356 -43.06 8.08 1.63
C LEU A 356 -41.56 8.35 1.46
N LEU A 357 -40.85 8.70 2.54
CA LEU A 357 -39.46 9.15 2.51
C LEU A 357 -38.48 8.17 3.20
N GLY A 358 -39.00 7.03 3.65
CA GLY A 358 -38.27 5.99 4.39
C GLY A 358 -37.83 4.80 3.54
N TRP A 359 -37.19 3.84 4.19
CA TRP A 359 -36.61 2.65 3.56
C TRP A 359 -37.60 1.51 3.39
N ASP A 360 -38.59 1.40 4.28
CA ASP A 360 -39.49 0.25 4.32
C ASP A 360 -40.44 0.22 3.11
N SER A 361 -40.66 -0.98 2.57
CA SER A 361 -41.48 -1.17 1.38
C SER A 361 -42.99 -0.95 1.60
N ASP A 362 -43.45 -0.94 2.85
CA ASP A 362 -44.82 -0.58 3.23
C ASP A 362 -44.91 0.83 3.85
N GLY A 363 -43.76 1.51 4.01
CA GLY A 363 -43.63 2.81 4.68
C GLY A 363 -44.08 2.78 6.15
N GLY A 364 -43.85 1.65 6.84
CA GLY A 364 -44.11 1.49 8.27
C GLY A 364 -43.08 2.17 9.19
N ASP A 365 -41.93 2.56 8.65
CA ASP A 365 -40.89 3.30 9.37
C ASP A 365 -41.29 4.76 9.63
N SER A 366 -40.59 5.40 10.58
CA SER A 366 -40.88 6.79 11.01
C SER A 366 -39.78 7.80 10.66
N GLY A 367 -38.66 7.32 10.10
CA GLY A 367 -37.50 8.13 9.73
C GLY A 367 -37.40 8.36 8.22
N GLY A 368 -36.35 9.02 7.78
CA GLY A 368 -36.05 9.17 6.36
C GLY A 368 -34.85 10.07 6.14
N GLN A 369 -34.66 10.44 4.87
CA GLN A 369 -33.55 11.30 4.43
C GLN A 369 -34.06 12.55 3.70
N GLY A 370 -35.30 12.99 3.97
CA GLY A 370 -35.95 14.09 3.26
C GLY A 370 -35.31 15.48 3.38
N TRP A 371 -34.24 15.63 4.16
CA TRP A 371 -33.37 16.82 4.14
C TRP A 371 -32.34 16.77 3.00
N TYR A 372 -31.97 15.57 2.54
CA TYR A 372 -30.96 15.21 1.54
C TYR A 372 -31.62 14.84 0.21
N ASP A 373 -32.47 13.80 0.22
CA ASP A 373 -33.22 13.31 -0.94
C ASP A 373 -34.69 13.73 -0.86
N LEU A 374 -35.12 14.61 -1.77
CA LEU A 374 -36.53 14.97 -1.83
C LEU A 374 -36.90 15.46 -3.22
N CYS A 375 -37.69 14.66 -3.93
CA CYS A 375 -38.21 15.05 -5.25
C CYS A 375 -39.70 14.76 -5.39
N LEU A 376 -40.37 15.58 -6.20
CA LEU A 376 -41.81 15.54 -6.46
C LEU A 376 -42.05 15.88 -7.93
N ALA A 377 -42.75 15.00 -8.65
CA ALA A 377 -43.18 15.20 -10.02
C ALA A 377 -44.70 15.01 -10.14
N VAL A 378 -45.34 15.90 -10.89
CA VAL A 378 -46.77 15.81 -11.22
C VAL A 378 -46.88 15.38 -12.67
N ASP A 379 -47.79 14.45 -12.98
CA ASP A 379 -48.02 14.02 -14.35
C ASP A 379 -48.45 15.23 -15.22
N PRO A 380 -47.87 15.39 -16.42
CA PRO A 380 -48.14 16.54 -17.27
C PRO A 380 -49.53 16.51 -17.93
N THR A 381 -50.23 15.37 -17.90
CA THR A 381 -51.53 15.16 -18.53
C THR A 381 -52.68 14.90 -17.54
N ASP A 382 -52.38 14.50 -16.31
CA ASP A 382 -53.36 14.29 -15.26
C ASP A 382 -52.92 14.95 -13.94
N PRO A 383 -53.65 15.98 -13.44
CA PRO A 383 -53.26 16.67 -12.22
C PRO A 383 -53.36 15.80 -10.95
N GLU A 384 -54.07 14.67 -10.98
CA GLU A 384 -54.25 13.77 -9.83
C GLU A 384 -53.18 12.68 -9.75
N VAL A 385 -52.34 12.53 -10.78
CA VAL A 385 -51.23 11.56 -10.79
C VAL A 385 -49.94 12.25 -10.36
N VAL A 386 -49.35 11.76 -9.26
CA VAL A 386 -48.13 12.33 -8.65
C VAL A 386 -47.14 11.25 -8.27
N TYR A 387 -45.86 11.58 -8.39
CA TYR A 387 -44.72 10.74 -8.05
C TYR A 387 -43.85 11.46 -7.02
N THR A 388 -43.35 10.74 -6.04
CA THR A 388 -42.43 11.27 -5.04
C THR A 388 -41.26 10.32 -4.83
N GLY A 389 -40.11 10.89 -4.49
CA GLY A 389 -38.91 10.17 -4.09
C GLY A 389 -38.32 10.73 -2.80
N GLY A 390 -37.96 9.82 -1.91
CA GLY A 390 -36.98 9.99 -0.84
C GLY A 390 -35.94 8.88 -1.02
N VAL A 391 -35.94 7.86 -0.17
CA VAL A 391 -35.17 6.63 -0.46
C VAL A 391 -35.78 5.83 -1.61
N ASN A 392 -37.10 5.65 -1.60
CA ASN A 392 -37.86 4.84 -2.57
C ASN A 392 -38.75 5.72 -3.46
N VAL A 393 -39.28 5.17 -4.56
CA VAL A 393 -40.26 5.86 -5.43
C VAL A 393 -41.68 5.43 -5.08
N TRP A 394 -42.56 6.40 -4.87
CA TRP A 394 -43.98 6.20 -4.64
C TRP A 394 -44.83 6.94 -5.67
N LYS A 395 -45.98 6.37 -6.03
CA LYS A 395 -46.96 6.95 -6.96
C LYS A 395 -48.35 7.01 -6.35
N SER A 396 -49.04 8.12 -6.56
CA SER A 396 -50.47 8.27 -6.34
C SER A 396 -51.20 8.55 -7.67
N THR A 397 -52.46 8.16 -7.75
CA THR A 397 -53.37 8.43 -8.89
C THR A 397 -54.67 9.11 -8.44
N ASN A 398 -54.68 9.69 -7.24
CA ASN A 398 -55.85 10.32 -6.62
C ASN A 398 -55.47 11.54 -5.77
N GLY A 399 -54.50 12.30 -6.26
CA GLY A 399 -54.06 13.56 -5.66
C GLY A 399 -53.32 13.39 -4.34
N GLY A 400 -52.68 12.24 -4.12
CA GLY A 400 -51.90 11.94 -2.93
C GLY A 400 -52.70 11.40 -1.74
N THR A 401 -53.95 10.95 -1.95
CA THR A 401 -54.78 10.36 -0.89
C THR A 401 -54.39 8.91 -0.60
N ALA A 402 -53.96 8.17 -1.62
CA ALA A 402 -53.40 6.82 -1.51
C ALA A 402 -52.14 6.68 -2.35
N TRP A 403 -51.21 5.85 -1.89
CA TRP A 403 -49.89 5.69 -2.49
C TRP A 403 -49.57 4.23 -2.77
N SER A 404 -48.80 4.00 -3.84
CA SER A 404 -48.31 2.70 -4.27
C SER A 404 -46.80 2.78 -4.45
N LEU A 405 -46.06 1.84 -3.84
CA LEU A 405 -44.63 1.70 -4.06
C LEU A 405 -44.37 1.35 -5.53
N ARG A 406 -43.35 1.96 -6.13
CA ARG A 406 -42.95 1.72 -7.52
C ARG A 406 -41.56 1.11 -7.64
N THR A 407 -40.68 1.46 -6.72
CA THR A 407 -39.33 0.89 -6.63
C THR A 407 -38.95 0.67 -5.19
N HIS A 408 -38.05 -0.27 -4.93
CA HIS A 408 -37.45 -0.47 -3.62
C HIS A 408 -35.93 -0.56 -3.74
N TRP A 409 -35.21 0.21 -2.93
CA TRP A 409 -33.75 0.37 -3.06
C TRP A 409 -32.92 -0.93 -3.06
N SER A 410 -33.39 -1.97 -2.35
CA SER A 410 -32.70 -3.26 -2.25
C SER A 410 -33.53 -4.45 -2.75
N GLY A 411 -34.65 -4.20 -3.42
CA GLY A 411 -35.54 -5.26 -3.94
C GLY A 411 -36.41 -5.92 -2.87
N ALA A 412 -37.61 -5.36 -2.65
CA ALA A 412 -38.63 -5.92 -1.76
C ALA A 412 -40.02 -5.74 -2.39
N SER A 413 -41.03 -6.45 -1.86
CA SER A 413 -42.45 -6.28 -2.22
C SER A 413 -42.79 -6.41 -3.71
N GLY A 414 -42.00 -7.18 -4.47
CA GLY A 414 -42.26 -7.49 -5.87
C GLY A 414 -42.10 -6.32 -6.85
N VAL A 415 -41.60 -5.16 -6.39
CA VAL A 415 -41.29 -4.02 -7.25
C VAL A 415 -39.84 -4.04 -7.70
N GLN A 416 -39.53 -3.29 -8.77
CA GLN A 416 -38.17 -3.23 -9.30
C GLN A 416 -37.19 -2.62 -8.31
N THR A 417 -35.96 -3.15 -8.30
CA THR A 417 -34.83 -2.52 -7.61
C THR A 417 -34.31 -1.34 -8.42
N VAL A 418 -34.29 -0.16 -7.83
CA VAL A 418 -33.67 1.07 -8.35
C VAL A 418 -32.87 1.66 -7.19
N HIS A 419 -31.69 2.21 -7.45
CA HIS A 419 -30.78 2.67 -6.41
C HIS A 419 -31.46 3.61 -5.40
N ALA A 420 -31.01 3.59 -4.15
CA ALA A 420 -31.51 4.46 -3.08
C ALA A 420 -31.30 5.96 -3.40
N ASP A 421 -32.00 6.79 -2.62
CA ASP A 421 -31.78 8.23 -2.46
C ASP A 421 -32.07 9.04 -3.74
N GLN A 422 -33.34 9.40 -3.93
CA GLN A 422 -33.90 10.03 -5.12
C GLN A 422 -33.81 11.57 -5.06
N HIS A 423 -32.95 12.16 -5.89
CA HIS A 423 -32.65 13.60 -5.88
C HIS A 423 -33.50 14.42 -6.85
N CYS A 424 -33.82 13.88 -8.03
CA CYS A 424 -34.66 14.59 -9.00
C CYS A 424 -35.60 13.67 -9.79
N MET A 425 -36.76 14.22 -10.16
CA MET A 425 -37.70 13.59 -11.09
C MET A 425 -38.21 14.65 -12.07
N GLU A 426 -38.00 14.43 -13.37
CA GLU A 426 -38.40 15.39 -14.39
C GLU A 426 -39.00 14.68 -15.61
N TRP A 427 -40.08 15.24 -16.14
CA TRP A 427 -40.75 14.74 -17.34
C TRP A 427 -40.05 15.28 -18.59
N GLN A 428 -39.62 14.37 -19.47
CA GLN A 428 -39.13 14.75 -20.80
C GLN A 428 -40.28 15.09 -21.74
N ASN A 429 -41.37 14.33 -21.64
CA ASN A 429 -42.59 14.44 -22.42
C ASN A 429 -43.74 13.75 -21.67
N PRO A 430 -44.99 13.80 -22.16
CA PRO A 430 -46.14 13.20 -21.47
C PRO A 430 -46.08 11.72 -21.09
N THR A 431 -45.16 10.94 -21.66
CA THR A 431 -45.08 9.50 -21.40
C THR A 431 -43.76 9.09 -20.74
N THR A 432 -42.78 9.98 -20.65
CA THR A 432 -41.41 9.65 -20.28
C THR A 432 -40.95 10.44 -19.05
N LEU A 433 -40.76 9.73 -17.93
CA LEU A 433 -40.27 10.25 -16.66
C LEU A 433 -38.83 9.81 -16.42
N TRP A 434 -37.98 10.75 -16.04
CA TRP A 434 -36.59 10.48 -15.66
C TRP A 434 -36.39 10.68 -14.15
N LEU A 435 -35.45 9.93 -13.57
CA LEU A 435 -35.16 9.87 -12.15
C LEU A 435 -33.65 9.86 -11.92
N GLY A 436 -33.14 10.83 -11.17
CA GLY A 436 -31.73 10.89 -10.74
C GLY A 436 -31.60 10.54 -9.26
N ASN A 437 -30.56 9.77 -8.93
CA ASN A 437 -30.28 9.28 -7.57
C ASN A 437 -28.78 9.06 -7.33
N ASP A 438 -28.41 8.50 -6.18
CA ASP A 438 -27.02 8.24 -5.78
C ASP A 438 -26.31 7.16 -6.64
N GLY A 439 -27.08 6.42 -7.44
CA GLY A 439 -26.57 5.38 -8.34
C GLY A 439 -26.52 5.77 -9.80
N GLY A 440 -27.12 6.91 -10.20
CA GLY A 440 -27.09 7.41 -11.56
C GLY A 440 -28.43 7.96 -12.04
N ILE A 441 -28.78 7.67 -13.30
CA ILE A 441 -29.96 8.21 -13.97
C ILE A 441 -30.80 7.07 -14.58
N TYR A 442 -32.11 7.12 -14.32
CA TYR A 442 -33.09 6.11 -14.72
C TYR A 442 -34.23 6.74 -15.54
N LYS A 443 -34.83 5.95 -16.43
CA LYS A 443 -35.92 6.35 -17.32
C LYS A 443 -37.08 5.37 -17.24
N SER A 444 -38.31 5.87 -17.12
CA SER A 444 -39.55 5.09 -17.23
C SER A 444 -40.46 5.64 -18.33
N THR A 445 -41.10 4.74 -19.09
CA THR A 445 -42.06 5.07 -20.16
C THR A 445 -43.45 4.47 -19.95
N ASN A 446 -43.67 3.80 -18.81
CA ASN A 446 -44.90 3.06 -18.50
C ASN A 446 -45.48 3.46 -17.13
N GLY A 447 -45.32 4.73 -16.78
CA GLY A 447 -45.86 5.29 -15.54
C GLY A 447 -45.16 4.77 -14.28
N GLY A 448 -43.86 4.51 -14.34
CA GLY A 448 -43.03 4.12 -13.19
C GLY A 448 -43.15 2.65 -12.79
N VAL A 449 -43.72 1.79 -13.65
CA VAL A 449 -43.76 0.34 -13.40
C VAL A 449 -42.39 -0.30 -13.65
N ASN A 450 -41.73 0.09 -14.74
CA ASN A 450 -40.36 -0.31 -15.06
C ASN A 450 -39.49 0.94 -15.26
N TRP A 451 -38.23 0.81 -14.85
CA TRP A 451 -37.18 1.81 -14.93
C TRP A 451 -35.96 1.20 -15.63
N SER A 452 -35.51 1.86 -16.69
CA SER A 452 -34.27 1.51 -17.37
C SER A 452 -33.14 2.39 -16.87
N ASP A 453 -32.02 1.80 -16.44
CA ASP A 453 -30.79 2.52 -16.14
C ASP A 453 -30.22 3.13 -17.43
N LYS A 454 -29.77 4.39 -17.35
CA LYS A 454 -29.19 5.19 -18.42
C LYS A 454 -27.85 5.79 -18.04
N SER A 455 -27.17 5.21 -17.06
CA SER A 455 -25.94 5.70 -16.45
C SER A 455 -24.68 5.19 -17.15
N ASN A 456 -24.78 4.14 -17.96
CA ASN A 456 -23.64 3.62 -18.72
C ASN A 456 -23.04 4.72 -19.63
N GLY A 457 -21.72 4.90 -19.53
CA GLY A 457 -20.96 5.97 -20.16
C GLY A 457 -20.61 7.13 -19.21
N LEU A 458 -21.34 7.30 -18.10
CA LEU A 458 -20.99 8.30 -17.08
C LEU A 458 -19.77 7.87 -16.28
N ILE A 459 -18.92 8.83 -15.94
CA ILE A 459 -17.74 8.63 -15.11
C ILE A 459 -17.82 9.58 -13.92
N ILE A 460 -18.72 9.26 -12.98
CA ILE A 460 -19.08 10.13 -11.83
C ILE A 460 -18.82 9.46 -10.48
N SER A 461 -18.07 8.35 -10.48
CA SER A 461 -17.80 7.58 -9.27
C SER A 461 -16.84 8.29 -8.33
N GLN A 462 -17.14 8.20 -7.03
CA GLN A 462 -16.33 8.71 -5.93
C GLN A 462 -15.51 7.56 -5.33
N MET A 463 -14.25 7.43 -5.76
CA MET A 463 -13.38 6.33 -5.35
C MET A 463 -12.65 6.64 -4.03
N TYR A 464 -12.64 5.71 -3.09
CA TYR A 464 -11.79 5.79 -1.90
C TYR A 464 -10.38 5.29 -2.18
N LYS A 465 -10.30 4.07 -2.75
CA LYS A 465 -9.08 3.28 -2.92
C LYS A 465 -9.15 2.36 -4.15
N LEU A 466 -8.01 1.89 -4.65
CA LEU A 466 -7.90 0.97 -5.76
C LEU A 466 -6.94 -0.20 -5.47
N GLY A 467 -6.83 -1.12 -6.42
CA GLY A 467 -5.87 -2.21 -6.45
C GLY A 467 -5.64 -2.65 -7.88
N VAL A 468 -4.41 -2.53 -8.39
CA VAL A 468 -4.02 -2.88 -9.76
C VAL A 468 -3.31 -4.23 -9.78
N SER A 469 -3.70 -5.11 -10.70
CA SER A 469 -3.01 -6.38 -10.87
C SER A 469 -1.67 -6.20 -11.57
N GLN A 470 -0.61 -6.77 -11.01
CA GLN A 470 0.67 -6.92 -11.70
C GLN A 470 0.68 -8.14 -12.64
N ALA A 471 -0.17 -9.15 -12.38
CA ALA A 471 -0.21 -10.38 -13.19
C ALA A 471 -1.07 -10.26 -14.47
N ASP A 472 -2.09 -9.39 -14.48
CA ASP A 472 -2.94 -9.17 -15.65
C ASP A 472 -3.55 -7.75 -15.67
N ALA A 473 -4.56 -7.52 -16.52
CA ALA A 473 -5.18 -6.22 -16.70
C ALA A 473 -6.36 -5.91 -15.72
N LYS A 474 -6.53 -6.69 -14.65
CA LYS A 474 -7.58 -6.45 -13.65
C LYS A 474 -7.28 -5.24 -12.78
N VAL A 475 -8.34 -4.51 -12.43
CA VAL A 475 -8.31 -3.43 -11.44
C VAL A 475 -9.53 -3.54 -10.55
N ILE A 476 -9.38 -3.39 -9.24
CA ILE A 476 -10.46 -3.36 -8.26
C ILE A 476 -10.50 -2.00 -7.56
N THR A 477 -11.67 -1.52 -7.17
CA THR A 477 -11.81 -0.23 -6.47
C THR A 477 -13.02 -0.19 -5.54
N GLY A 478 -12.87 0.50 -4.41
CA GLY A 478 -13.95 0.84 -3.50
C GLY A 478 -14.56 2.22 -3.78
N LEU A 479 -15.89 2.28 -3.87
CA LEU A 479 -16.65 3.49 -4.17
C LEU A 479 -17.57 3.87 -3.00
N GLN A 480 -17.76 5.17 -2.83
CA GLN A 480 -18.82 5.70 -1.97
C GLN A 480 -20.20 5.34 -2.52
N ASP A 481 -21.07 4.83 -1.62
CA ASP A 481 -22.47 4.45 -1.81
C ASP A 481 -22.74 3.38 -2.90
N ASN A 482 -21.74 3.07 -3.74
CA ASN A 482 -21.86 2.27 -4.97
C ASN A 482 -21.01 0.97 -4.93
N GLY A 483 -20.53 0.58 -3.76
CA GLY A 483 -19.85 -0.70 -3.52
C GLY A 483 -18.41 -0.78 -4.02
N THR A 484 -17.92 -1.99 -4.18
CA THR A 484 -16.64 -2.30 -4.81
C THR A 484 -16.87 -2.79 -6.24
N LYS A 485 -16.12 -2.24 -7.19
CA LYS A 485 -16.15 -2.64 -8.59
C LYS A 485 -14.84 -3.30 -9.03
N LEU A 486 -14.95 -4.27 -9.91
CA LEU A 486 -13.83 -5.01 -10.52
C LEU A 486 -13.88 -4.86 -12.05
N LYS A 487 -12.83 -4.26 -12.62
CA LYS A 487 -12.54 -4.31 -14.04
C LYS A 487 -11.87 -5.64 -14.37
N GLY A 488 -12.51 -6.45 -15.20
CA GLY A 488 -11.95 -7.69 -15.73
C GLY A 488 -10.86 -7.44 -16.78
N THR A 489 -10.19 -8.51 -17.20
CA THR A 489 -9.14 -8.46 -18.24
C THR A 489 -9.66 -8.02 -19.61
N SER A 490 -10.95 -8.28 -19.91
CA SER A 490 -11.64 -7.77 -21.10
C SER A 490 -11.92 -6.26 -21.07
N GLY A 491 -11.68 -5.60 -19.92
CA GLY A 491 -12.04 -4.21 -19.68
C GLY A 491 -13.45 -3.98 -19.13
N THR A 492 -14.25 -5.03 -18.96
CA THR A 492 -15.62 -4.93 -18.42
C THR A 492 -15.62 -4.70 -16.91
N TRP A 493 -16.40 -3.72 -16.43
CA TRP A 493 -16.61 -3.45 -15.01
C TRP A 493 -17.76 -4.29 -14.45
N ASN A 494 -17.55 -4.87 -13.26
CA ASN A 494 -18.52 -5.70 -12.54
C ASN A 494 -18.65 -5.24 -11.08
N ASP A 495 -19.86 -5.29 -10.54
CA ASP A 495 -20.15 -5.04 -9.13
C ASP A 495 -19.85 -6.30 -8.30
N VAL A 496 -18.96 -6.21 -7.32
CA VAL A 496 -18.45 -7.41 -6.59
C VAL A 496 -18.70 -7.39 -5.08
N ILE A 497 -18.82 -6.21 -4.47
CA ILE A 497 -19.18 -6.04 -3.05
C ILE A 497 -20.14 -4.84 -2.95
N GLY A 498 -21.21 -4.92 -2.16
CA GLY A 498 -22.16 -3.80 -1.97
C GLY A 498 -21.70 -2.76 -0.94
N GLY A 499 -22.56 -1.81 -0.57
CA GLY A 499 -22.30 -0.80 0.48
C GLY A 499 -21.34 0.33 0.07
N ASP A 500 -20.60 0.90 1.02
CA ASP A 500 -19.45 1.76 0.70
C ASP A 500 -18.21 0.85 0.56
N GLY A 501 -17.65 0.76 -0.65
CA GLY A 501 -16.39 0.06 -0.87
C GLY A 501 -15.21 0.92 -0.42
N MET A 502 -14.24 0.32 0.26
CA MET A 502 -13.08 1.01 0.84
C MET A 502 -11.76 0.49 0.23
N GLU A 503 -10.78 0.12 1.06
CA GLU A 503 -9.47 -0.40 0.66
C GLU A 503 -9.58 -1.70 -0.16
N CYS A 504 -8.72 -1.82 -1.17
CA CYS A 504 -8.68 -2.93 -2.11
C CYS A 504 -7.24 -3.38 -2.38
N ALA A 505 -7.03 -4.64 -2.80
CA ALA A 505 -5.72 -5.09 -3.29
C ALA A 505 -5.89 -6.32 -4.20
N ILE A 506 -4.97 -6.51 -5.14
CA ILE A 506 -4.86 -7.74 -5.94
C ILE A 506 -3.50 -8.34 -5.66
N ARG A 507 -3.45 -9.67 -5.47
CA ARG A 507 -2.17 -10.33 -5.22
C ARG A 507 -1.29 -10.25 -6.48
N PRO A 508 -0.03 -9.79 -6.36
CA PRO A 508 0.80 -9.49 -7.53
C PRO A 508 1.15 -10.72 -8.38
N ASP A 509 1.29 -11.90 -7.77
CA ASP A 509 1.63 -13.17 -8.43
C ASP A 509 0.40 -13.99 -8.90
N ASN A 510 -0.82 -13.61 -8.51
CA ASN A 510 -2.04 -14.33 -8.85
C ASN A 510 -3.27 -13.43 -8.73
N ALA A 511 -3.70 -12.91 -9.89
CA ALA A 511 -4.88 -12.07 -10.01
C ALA A 511 -6.22 -12.76 -9.65
N SER A 512 -6.24 -14.07 -9.36
CA SER A 512 -7.43 -14.74 -8.82
C SER A 512 -7.63 -14.50 -7.33
N VAL A 513 -6.56 -14.13 -6.62
CA VAL A 513 -6.61 -13.77 -5.20
C VAL A 513 -6.63 -12.25 -5.07
N MET A 514 -7.71 -11.73 -4.49
CA MET A 514 -7.94 -10.29 -4.36
C MET A 514 -8.75 -9.98 -3.11
N TYR A 515 -8.66 -8.72 -2.70
CA TYR A 515 -9.20 -8.21 -1.46
C TYR A 515 -9.98 -6.94 -1.74
N GLY A 516 -11.08 -6.79 -1.01
CA GLY A 516 -11.88 -5.58 -0.98
C GLY A 516 -12.50 -5.44 0.40
N SER A 517 -12.88 -4.23 0.80
CA SER A 517 -13.41 -4.00 2.12
C SER A 517 -14.62 -3.09 2.11
N LEU A 518 -15.45 -3.27 3.13
CA LEU A 518 -16.47 -2.32 3.56
C LEU A 518 -15.91 -1.48 4.71
N TYR A 519 -16.63 -0.40 5.07
CA TYR A 519 -16.35 0.43 6.24
C TYR A 519 -16.00 -0.39 7.51
N TYR A 520 -15.14 0.19 8.37
CA TYR A 520 -14.75 -0.38 9.68
C TYR A 520 -14.03 -1.73 9.62
N GLY A 521 -13.30 -1.99 8.54
CA GLY A 521 -12.41 -3.15 8.42
C GLY A 521 -13.16 -4.45 8.18
N ALA A 522 -14.35 -4.37 7.56
CA ALA A 522 -15.05 -5.54 7.05
C ALA A 522 -14.37 -6.03 5.76
N ILE A 523 -13.16 -6.59 5.92
CA ILE A 523 -12.29 -7.07 4.84
C ILE A 523 -12.85 -8.39 4.28
N ARG A 524 -12.88 -8.49 2.95
CA ARG A 524 -13.29 -9.69 2.20
C ARG A 524 -12.19 -10.12 1.25
N ARG A 525 -12.08 -11.43 1.05
CA ARG A 525 -11.17 -12.05 0.07
C ARG A 525 -11.94 -12.83 -0.97
N SER A 526 -11.49 -12.75 -2.20
CA SER A 526 -11.83 -13.71 -3.27
C SER A 526 -10.59 -14.53 -3.62
N THR A 527 -10.79 -15.81 -3.96
CA THR A 527 -9.76 -16.72 -4.47
C THR A 527 -10.09 -17.25 -5.86
N ASN A 528 -11.10 -16.67 -6.52
CA ASN A 528 -11.63 -17.09 -7.82
C ASN A 528 -11.90 -15.89 -8.74
N GLY A 529 -11.04 -14.89 -8.67
CA GLY A 529 -11.08 -13.75 -9.60
C GLY A 529 -12.25 -12.80 -9.37
N GLY A 530 -12.78 -12.73 -8.15
CA GLY A 530 -13.89 -11.84 -7.78
C GLY A 530 -15.29 -12.44 -7.92
N SER A 531 -15.39 -13.73 -8.28
CA SER A 531 -16.68 -14.42 -8.46
C SER A 531 -17.42 -14.68 -7.15
N SER A 532 -16.68 -14.95 -6.06
CA SER A 532 -17.23 -15.04 -4.70
C SER A 532 -16.28 -14.48 -3.66
N TRP A 533 -16.83 -14.10 -2.50
CA TRP A 533 -16.13 -13.34 -1.47
C TRP A 533 -16.39 -13.92 -0.07
N THR A 534 -15.33 -14.03 0.74
CA THR A 534 -15.39 -14.50 2.12
C THR A 534 -14.90 -13.41 3.07
N SER A 535 -15.61 -13.20 4.17
CA SER A 535 -15.15 -12.28 5.23
C SER A 535 -13.88 -12.84 5.89
N ILE A 536 -12.86 -12.00 6.00
CA ILE A 536 -11.57 -12.35 6.62
C ILE A 536 -11.18 -11.37 7.74
N LYS A 537 -12.13 -10.57 8.25
CA LYS A 537 -11.89 -9.68 9.40
C LYS A 537 -11.38 -10.48 10.61
N PRO A 538 -10.29 -10.07 11.30
CA PRO A 538 -9.83 -10.76 12.50
C PRO A 538 -10.87 -10.68 13.63
N SER A 539 -11.22 -11.83 14.24
CA SER A 539 -12.35 -11.94 15.17
C SER A 539 -12.28 -11.02 16.40
N ASN A 540 -11.08 -10.71 16.89
CA ASN A 540 -10.86 -9.91 18.11
C ASN A 540 -10.30 -8.51 17.83
N ALA A 541 -10.36 -8.03 16.59
CA ALA A 541 -9.81 -6.72 16.23
C ALA A 541 -10.70 -5.53 16.61
N GLY A 542 -11.99 -5.78 16.88
CA GLY A 542 -12.98 -4.71 16.98
C GLY A 542 -13.19 -4.02 15.63
N ASP A 543 -13.64 -2.77 15.64
CA ASP A 543 -13.84 -1.97 14.44
C ASP A 543 -12.58 -1.20 14.04
N GLY A 544 -12.31 -1.17 12.73
CA GLY A 544 -11.24 -0.38 12.14
C GLY A 544 -11.68 1.07 11.85
N ALA A 545 -10.81 1.82 11.19
CA ALA A 545 -11.12 3.18 10.72
C ALA A 545 -12.19 3.15 9.61
N TRP A 546 -12.76 4.32 9.26
CA TRP A 546 -13.73 4.45 8.16
C TRP A 546 -13.21 3.78 6.88
N VAL A 547 -12.00 4.14 6.47
CA VAL A 547 -11.15 3.39 5.53
C VAL A 547 -10.07 2.69 6.37
N THR A 548 -10.17 1.37 6.53
CA THR A 548 -9.22 0.58 7.33
C THR A 548 -8.07 0.12 6.44
N PRO A 549 -6.80 0.44 6.76
CA PRO A 549 -5.68 0.09 5.91
C PRO A 549 -5.36 -1.40 6.00
N PHE A 550 -5.08 -2.01 4.85
CA PHE A 550 -4.41 -3.31 4.76
C PHE A 550 -3.45 -3.33 3.58
N VAL A 551 -2.41 -4.15 3.66
CA VAL A 551 -1.31 -4.19 2.70
C VAL A 551 -0.81 -5.63 2.57
N LEU A 552 -0.46 -6.03 1.36
CA LEU A 552 0.23 -7.30 1.09
C LEU A 552 1.73 -7.13 1.32
N ASP A 553 2.36 -8.16 1.86
CA ASP A 553 3.82 -8.16 2.02
C ASP A 553 4.48 -8.21 0.63
N PRO A 554 5.32 -7.22 0.26
CA PRO A 554 5.94 -7.16 -1.06
C PRO A 554 6.88 -8.35 -1.33
N ASN A 555 7.47 -8.96 -0.31
CA ASN A 555 8.37 -10.11 -0.45
C ASN A 555 7.68 -11.46 -0.20
N ALA A 556 6.41 -11.45 0.22
CA ALA A 556 5.65 -12.65 0.54
C ALA A 556 4.16 -12.42 0.24
N SER A 557 3.77 -12.51 -1.05
CA SER A 557 2.43 -12.18 -1.58
C SER A 557 1.24 -12.83 -0.85
N GLN A 558 1.44 -13.96 -0.15
CA GLN A 558 0.42 -14.64 0.65
C GLN A 558 0.21 -14.04 2.04
N THR A 559 1.12 -13.17 2.47
CA THR A 559 1.08 -12.47 3.73
C THR A 559 0.34 -11.15 3.58
N ILE A 560 -0.63 -10.91 4.45
CA ILE A 560 -1.41 -9.67 4.52
C ILE A 560 -1.33 -9.11 5.94
N TYR A 561 -1.17 -7.79 6.03
CA TYR A 561 -1.24 -7.03 7.28
C TYR A 561 -2.47 -6.13 7.25
N ALA A 562 -3.15 -5.99 8.38
CA ALA A 562 -4.32 -5.12 8.52
C ALA A 562 -4.22 -4.25 9.79
N GLY A 563 -4.52 -2.96 9.66
CA GLY A 563 -4.41 -1.98 10.73
C GLY A 563 -5.76 -1.70 11.39
N PHE A 564 -6.00 -2.31 12.56
CA PHE A 564 -7.15 -2.00 13.42
C PHE A 564 -6.68 -1.11 14.57
N LYS A 565 -7.10 -1.36 15.81
CA LYS A 565 -6.46 -0.74 16.97
C LYS A 565 -4.98 -1.08 17.06
N ARG A 566 -4.54 -2.19 16.49
CA ARG A 566 -3.15 -2.60 16.35
C ARG A 566 -2.97 -3.27 14.98
N VAL A 567 -1.75 -3.63 14.62
CA VAL A 567 -1.47 -4.37 13.39
C VAL A 567 -1.79 -5.86 13.59
N TYR A 568 -2.45 -6.47 12.62
CA TYR A 568 -2.68 -7.91 12.53
C TYR A 568 -1.95 -8.44 11.30
N LYS A 569 -1.30 -9.60 11.42
CA LYS A 569 -0.61 -10.31 10.33
C LYS A 569 -1.29 -11.64 10.06
N SER A 570 -1.44 -11.99 8.79
CA SER A 570 -1.82 -13.33 8.35
C SER A 570 -0.86 -13.78 7.27
N THR A 571 -0.24 -14.95 7.43
CA THR A 571 0.65 -15.56 6.42
C THR A 571 -0.07 -16.51 5.47
N ASN A 572 -1.39 -16.67 5.64
CA ASN A 572 -2.23 -17.58 4.86
C ASN A 572 -3.45 -16.85 4.28
N GLN A 573 -3.16 -15.69 3.67
CA GLN A 573 -4.10 -14.90 2.88
C GLN A 573 -5.31 -14.39 3.70
N GLY A 574 -5.17 -14.16 5.00
CA GLY A 574 -6.24 -13.68 5.88
C GLY A 574 -7.10 -14.78 6.50
N THR A 575 -6.70 -16.05 6.40
CA THR A 575 -7.47 -17.16 7.02
C THR A 575 -7.29 -17.19 8.54
N ASN A 576 -6.05 -17.05 9.01
CA ASN A 576 -5.70 -16.94 10.42
C ASN A 576 -4.91 -15.64 10.65
N TRP A 577 -5.18 -14.96 11.77
CA TRP A 577 -4.54 -13.69 12.10
C TRP A 577 -3.82 -13.75 13.45
N THR A 578 -2.64 -13.16 13.48
CA THR A 578 -1.84 -12.92 14.68
C THR A 578 -1.76 -11.41 14.92
N ALA A 579 -2.08 -10.96 16.13
CA ALA A 579 -1.86 -9.56 16.51
C ALA A 579 -0.37 -9.29 16.70
N LEU A 580 0.12 -8.17 16.18
CA LEU A 580 1.50 -7.71 16.36
C LEU A 580 1.56 -6.57 17.40
N GLY A 581 2.72 -6.45 18.04
CA GLY A 581 3.07 -5.36 18.96
C GLY A 581 2.55 -5.50 20.39
N SER A 582 3.14 -4.71 21.29
CA SER A 582 2.71 -4.51 22.69
C SER A 582 1.63 -3.40 22.81
N SER A 583 1.19 -3.10 24.03
CA SER A 583 0.09 -2.16 24.36
C SER A 583 0.17 -0.76 23.72
N ASN A 584 1.36 -0.31 23.29
CA ASN A 584 1.63 1.06 22.85
C ASN A 584 0.90 1.44 21.56
N LEU A 585 0.54 0.45 20.74
CA LEU A 585 -0.30 0.66 19.57
C LEU A 585 -1.80 0.59 19.89
N ASN A 586 -2.23 0.11 21.05
CA ASN A 586 -3.61 -0.33 21.28
C ASN A 586 -4.57 0.76 21.82
N SER A 587 -4.69 1.92 21.15
CA SER A 587 -5.65 2.98 21.54
C SER A 587 -6.88 3.09 20.60
N SER A 588 -6.81 3.93 19.57
CA SER A 588 -7.78 4.08 18.48
C SER A 588 -7.41 3.27 17.23
N ALA A 589 -8.23 3.31 16.18
CA ALA A 589 -7.92 2.62 14.92
C ALA A 589 -6.74 3.29 14.18
N LEU A 590 -5.95 2.47 13.47
CA LEU A 590 -4.94 2.90 12.52
C LEU A 590 -5.60 3.33 11.21
N ASN A 591 -5.02 4.34 10.57
CA ASN A 591 -5.47 4.86 9.27
C ASN A 591 -4.38 4.72 8.19
N TYR A 592 -3.19 4.25 8.57
CA TYR A 592 -2.05 4.04 7.68
C TYR A 592 -1.29 2.77 8.06
N LEU A 593 -0.84 2.00 7.05
CA LEU A 593 -0.04 0.80 7.22
C LEU A 593 0.76 0.51 5.95
N HIS A 594 2.06 0.24 6.09
CA HIS A 594 2.93 -0.13 4.98
C HIS A 594 4.03 -1.08 5.45
N VAL A 595 4.44 -1.99 4.59
CA VAL A 595 5.58 -2.90 4.80
C VAL A 595 6.70 -2.47 3.85
N ALA A 596 7.94 -2.39 4.31
CA ALA A 596 9.06 -2.00 3.46
C ALA A 596 9.43 -3.16 2.51
N LYS A 597 9.62 -2.86 1.22
CA LYS A 597 10.08 -3.85 0.24
C LYS A 597 11.52 -4.30 0.51
N ALA A 598 12.40 -3.39 0.92
CA ALA A 598 13.78 -3.72 1.25
C ALA A 598 13.91 -4.73 2.42
N ASN A 599 12.95 -4.73 3.35
CA ASN A 599 12.95 -5.64 4.49
C ASN A 599 11.53 -5.77 5.10
N SER A 600 10.90 -6.95 4.97
CA SER A 600 9.54 -7.21 5.50
C SER A 600 9.44 -7.15 7.04
N SER A 601 10.56 -7.13 7.75
CA SER A 601 10.59 -6.89 9.21
C SER A 601 10.42 -5.42 9.56
N VAL A 602 10.60 -4.51 8.59
CA VAL A 602 10.37 -3.08 8.76
C VAL A 602 8.94 -2.73 8.34
N ILE A 603 8.13 -2.31 9.31
CA ILE A 603 6.71 -1.99 9.11
C ILE A 603 6.43 -0.61 9.69
N TYR A 604 5.70 0.20 8.94
CA TYR A 604 5.25 1.53 9.33
C TYR A 604 3.73 1.51 9.52
N ALA A 605 3.26 2.04 10.64
CA ALA A 605 1.83 2.15 10.94
C ALA A 605 1.52 3.56 11.45
N GLY A 606 0.30 4.06 11.26
CA GLY A 606 -0.05 5.42 11.66
C GLY A 606 -1.50 5.63 12.06
N ARG A 607 -1.72 6.62 12.93
CA ARG A 607 -3.04 7.16 13.29
C ARG A 607 -2.95 8.67 13.46
N GLY A 608 -3.80 9.43 12.78
CA GLY A 608 -3.72 10.89 12.81
C GLY A 608 -2.30 11.36 12.45
N SER A 609 -1.66 12.13 13.35
CA SER A 609 -0.28 12.61 13.17
C SER A 609 0.80 11.71 13.82
N SER A 610 0.42 10.61 14.46
CA SER A 610 1.36 9.69 15.10
C SER A 610 1.73 8.55 14.16
N LEU A 611 3.03 8.41 13.90
CA LEU A 611 3.59 7.29 13.16
C LEU A 611 4.39 6.37 14.08
N TYR A 612 4.41 5.09 13.72
CA TYR A 612 5.09 4.04 14.45
C TYR A 612 5.89 3.19 13.48
N ARG A 613 7.09 2.78 13.90
CA ARG A 613 8.01 1.94 13.13
C ARG A 613 8.43 0.75 13.97
N THR A 614 8.48 -0.41 13.35
CA THR A 614 9.15 -1.62 13.85
C THR A 614 10.23 -2.02 12.86
N THR A 615 11.29 -2.66 13.34
CA THR A 615 12.37 -3.26 12.52
C THR A 615 12.50 -4.76 12.75
N ASN A 616 11.66 -5.35 13.59
CA ASN A 616 11.74 -6.74 14.04
C ASN A 616 10.42 -7.49 13.84
N GLY A 617 9.75 -7.22 12.72
CA GLY A 617 8.54 -7.93 12.29
C GLY A 617 7.31 -7.64 13.15
N GLY A 618 7.31 -6.49 13.84
CA GLY A 618 6.20 -6.06 14.69
C GLY A 618 6.26 -6.54 16.14
N THR A 619 7.40 -7.06 16.60
CA THR A 619 7.57 -7.45 18.01
C THR A 619 7.64 -6.19 18.90
N ASN A 620 8.49 -5.23 18.54
CA ASN A 620 8.64 -3.94 19.22
C ASN A 620 8.33 -2.79 18.26
N TRP A 621 7.72 -1.72 18.79
CA TRP A 621 7.34 -0.54 18.01
C TRP A 621 7.87 0.72 18.68
N SER A 622 8.47 1.58 17.88
CA SER A 622 8.94 2.91 18.24
C SER A 622 8.00 3.97 17.66
N THR A 623 7.81 5.07 18.39
CA THR A 623 7.07 6.23 17.88
C THR A 623 8.03 7.09 17.07
N MET A 624 7.57 7.56 15.91
CA MET A 624 8.28 8.46 15.02
C MET A 624 7.67 9.87 15.08
N THR A 625 8.53 10.89 15.08
CA THR A 625 8.10 12.29 14.99
C THR A 625 8.32 12.78 13.57
N VAL A 626 7.24 13.13 12.87
CA VAL A 626 7.30 13.76 11.55
C VAL A 626 7.16 15.27 11.70
N PRO A 627 7.86 16.10 10.90
CA PRO A 627 7.72 17.54 10.95
C PRO A 627 6.28 18.01 10.67
N GLY A 628 5.71 18.73 11.63
CA GLY A 628 4.39 19.32 11.54
C GLY A 628 3.24 18.37 11.90
N SER A 629 2.00 18.83 11.71
CA SER A 629 0.77 18.06 11.94
C SER A 629 0.09 17.66 10.64
N ASN A 630 -0.81 16.67 10.72
CA ASN A 630 -1.62 16.14 9.61
C ASN A 630 -0.80 15.43 8.51
N THR A 631 0.21 14.67 8.92
CA THR A 631 0.90 13.70 8.06
C THR A 631 -0.05 12.56 7.69
N VAL A 632 -0.13 12.22 6.41
CA VAL A 632 -1.18 11.33 5.88
C VAL A 632 -0.64 9.99 5.44
N MET A 633 0.46 9.98 4.70
CA MET A 633 1.01 8.77 4.08
C MET A 633 2.54 8.85 3.99
N LEU A 634 3.17 7.68 3.89
CA LEU A 634 4.57 7.56 3.51
C LEU A 634 4.71 6.84 2.16
N ALA A 635 5.79 7.15 1.46
CA ALA A 635 6.40 6.25 0.49
C ALA A 635 7.73 5.76 1.07
N ILE A 636 8.09 4.50 0.79
CA ILE A 636 9.32 3.86 1.29
C ILE A 636 10.15 3.50 0.07
N HIS A 637 11.45 3.79 0.13
CA HIS A 637 12.37 3.38 -0.94
C HIS A 637 12.39 1.84 -1.03
N PRO A 638 12.32 1.27 -2.25
CA PRO A 638 12.18 -0.17 -2.40
C PRO A 638 13.43 -0.96 -1.99
N ASP A 639 14.61 -0.33 -2.05
CA ASP A 639 15.90 -0.97 -1.74
C ASP A 639 16.51 -0.47 -0.42
N ASP A 640 15.87 0.50 0.25
CA ASP A 640 16.32 1.04 1.54
C ASP A 640 15.10 1.27 2.45
N ALA A 641 15.00 0.51 3.54
CA ALA A 641 13.85 0.58 4.44
C ALA A 641 13.82 1.84 5.33
N ASP A 642 14.91 2.60 5.38
CA ASP A 642 15.10 3.80 6.20
C ASP A 642 14.95 5.10 5.39
N MET A 643 15.09 5.00 4.07
CA MET A 643 14.78 6.08 3.16
C MET A 643 13.27 6.16 2.90
N ILE A 644 12.64 7.22 3.42
CA ILE A 644 11.18 7.40 3.39
C ILE A 644 10.80 8.84 3.04
N TRP A 645 9.62 9.01 2.47
CA TRP A 645 8.99 10.30 2.22
C TRP A 645 7.65 10.39 2.93
N ALA A 646 7.36 11.51 3.59
CA ALA A 646 6.11 11.77 4.27
C ALA A 646 5.37 12.95 3.63
N VAL A 647 4.05 12.81 3.47
CA VAL A 647 3.21 13.88 2.90
C VAL A 647 2.19 14.45 3.87
N ARG A 648 1.84 15.74 3.67
CA ARG A 648 0.87 16.50 4.46
C ARG A 648 -0.31 16.96 3.60
N SER A 649 -1.52 16.78 4.12
CA SER A 649 -2.77 17.08 3.40
C SER A 649 -3.44 18.39 3.84
N ASN A 650 -2.76 19.26 4.58
CA ASN A 650 -3.33 20.53 5.05
C ASN A 650 -2.94 21.72 4.15
N TYR A 651 -3.47 22.91 4.47
CA TYR A 651 -3.21 24.17 3.76
C TYR A 651 -2.00 24.97 4.28
N THR A 652 -0.88 24.30 4.58
CA THR A 652 0.37 24.97 4.98
C THR A 652 1.35 25.13 3.81
N ALA A 653 1.54 26.35 3.31
CA ALA A 653 2.39 26.60 2.14
C ALA A 653 3.85 26.17 2.37
N GLY A 654 4.48 25.57 1.36
CA GLY A 654 5.88 25.12 1.41
C GLY A 654 6.15 23.95 2.36
N GLN A 655 5.12 23.35 2.96
CA GLN A 655 5.24 22.23 3.91
C GLN A 655 4.29 21.10 3.52
N LYS A 656 4.69 20.32 2.52
CA LYS A 656 3.90 19.28 1.86
C LYS A 656 4.59 17.93 1.83
N VAL A 657 5.87 17.89 1.50
CA VAL A 657 6.65 16.65 1.35
C VAL A 657 7.96 16.76 2.11
N TYR A 658 8.26 15.75 2.91
CA TYR A 658 9.50 15.63 3.68
C TYR A 658 10.17 14.30 3.35
N LYS A 659 11.50 14.31 3.20
CA LYS A 659 12.35 13.14 2.99
C LYS A 659 13.12 12.84 4.27
N SER A 660 13.29 11.57 4.60
CA SER A 660 14.17 11.06 5.65
C SER A 660 15.06 9.98 5.04
N GLU A 661 16.30 9.90 5.50
CA GLU A 661 17.30 8.89 5.08
C GLU A 661 17.73 7.97 6.25
N ASP A 662 17.12 8.13 7.44
CA ASP A 662 17.52 7.47 8.69
C ASP A 662 16.33 6.86 9.44
N GLY A 663 15.30 6.44 8.71
CA GLY A 663 14.13 5.78 9.29
C GLY A 663 13.25 6.73 10.11
N GLY A 664 13.30 8.03 9.82
CA GLY A 664 12.44 9.08 10.37
C GLY A 664 13.02 9.81 11.57
N ALA A 665 14.33 9.70 11.84
CA ALA A 665 15.01 10.42 12.91
C ALA A 665 15.28 11.89 12.51
N THR A 666 15.64 12.13 11.25
CA THR A 666 15.80 13.47 10.68
C THR A 666 15.01 13.63 9.38
N TRP A 667 14.64 14.88 9.07
CA TRP A 667 13.76 15.18 7.94
C TRP A 667 14.17 16.42 7.19
N ILE A 668 14.17 16.31 5.86
CA ILE A 668 14.47 17.38 4.91
C ILE A 668 13.19 17.75 4.18
N ASN A 669 12.84 19.04 4.16
CA ASN A 669 11.67 19.51 3.42
C ASN A 669 11.98 19.58 1.91
N VAL A 670 11.25 18.81 1.12
CA VAL A 670 11.39 18.72 -0.35
C VAL A 670 10.15 19.22 -1.09
N SER A 671 9.35 20.06 -0.45
CA SER A 671 8.07 20.55 -1.00
C SER A 671 8.22 21.48 -2.21
N GLY A 672 9.37 22.14 -2.37
CA GLY A 672 9.64 23.04 -3.49
C GLY A 672 8.55 24.11 -3.67
N THR A 673 8.06 24.28 -4.89
CA THR A 673 7.04 25.28 -5.26
C THR A 673 5.62 24.71 -5.43
N LEU A 674 5.35 23.51 -4.88
CA LEU A 674 4.02 22.91 -4.90
C LEU A 674 2.92 23.90 -4.49
N PRO A 675 1.74 23.84 -5.14
CA PRO A 675 0.62 24.67 -4.74
C PRO A 675 0.24 24.38 -3.28
N ASN A 676 -0.30 25.37 -2.58
CA ASN A 676 -0.76 25.17 -1.20
C ASN A 676 -2.09 24.41 -1.15
N LEU A 677 -2.08 23.16 -1.62
CA LEU A 677 -3.22 22.26 -1.68
C LEU A 677 -2.93 20.99 -0.87
N PRO A 678 -3.96 20.32 -0.34
CA PRO A 678 -3.83 19.01 0.28
C PRO A 678 -3.13 18.00 -0.63
N VAL A 679 -2.07 17.36 -0.13
CA VAL A 679 -1.52 16.12 -0.71
C VAL A 679 -2.27 14.93 -0.11
N ASN A 680 -2.84 14.11 -0.98
CA ASN A 680 -3.74 13.04 -0.62
C ASN A 680 -3.11 11.67 -0.70
N CYS A 681 -2.08 11.47 -1.51
CA CYS A 681 -1.32 10.22 -1.61
C CYS A 681 0.09 10.51 -2.15
N ILE A 682 1.00 9.55 -1.93
CA ILE A 682 2.35 9.55 -2.48
C ILE A 682 2.67 8.14 -2.97
N LEU A 683 3.34 8.04 -4.12
CA LEU A 683 3.74 6.79 -4.75
C LEU A 683 5.19 6.90 -5.22
N PHE A 684 6.01 5.92 -4.85
CA PHE A 684 7.37 5.78 -5.36
C PHE A 684 7.34 4.97 -6.66
N ASP A 685 8.02 5.48 -7.69
CA ASP A 685 8.22 4.76 -8.94
C ASP A 685 9.44 3.86 -8.82
N GLU A 686 9.19 2.59 -8.57
CA GLU A 686 10.26 1.66 -8.33
C GLU A 686 11.00 1.19 -9.60
N SER A 687 10.59 1.67 -10.77
CA SER A 687 11.19 1.28 -12.06
C SER A 687 12.27 2.23 -12.56
N THR A 688 12.67 3.20 -11.73
CA THR A 688 13.70 4.20 -12.04
C THR A 688 14.69 4.33 -10.89
N ASN A 689 15.95 4.68 -11.20
CA ASN A 689 16.99 4.98 -10.22
C ASN A 689 17.07 6.46 -9.83
N LYS A 690 16.09 7.25 -10.26
CA LYS A 690 16.07 8.69 -10.03
C LYS A 690 15.32 9.08 -8.75
N ASP A 691 14.86 8.12 -7.94
CA ASP A 691 13.92 8.33 -6.84
C ASP A 691 12.64 9.05 -7.30
N GLY A 692 12.01 8.51 -8.34
CA GLY A 692 10.80 9.09 -8.90
C GLY A 692 9.62 9.04 -7.93
N LEU A 693 8.97 10.17 -7.71
CA LEU A 693 7.83 10.31 -6.82
C LEU A 693 6.65 10.94 -7.55
N TYR A 694 5.49 10.31 -7.43
CA TYR A 694 4.21 10.91 -7.76
C TYR A 694 3.45 11.27 -6.51
N ILE A 695 2.77 12.41 -6.52
CA ILE A 695 1.80 12.78 -5.50
C ILE A 695 0.46 13.13 -6.13
N GLY A 696 -0.62 12.61 -5.54
CA GLY A 696 -1.99 13.03 -5.86
C GLY A 696 -2.42 14.12 -4.88
N MET A 697 -3.02 15.20 -5.39
CA MET A 697 -3.48 16.33 -4.58
C MET A 697 -5.00 16.53 -4.70
N ASP A 698 -5.55 17.52 -4.00
CA ASP A 698 -6.94 17.96 -4.22
C ASP A 698 -7.19 18.46 -5.65
N VAL A 699 -6.13 18.92 -6.32
CA VAL A 699 -6.13 19.23 -7.75
C VAL A 699 -4.81 18.76 -8.36
N GLY A 700 -4.89 17.77 -9.25
CA GLY A 700 -3.78 17.30 -10.06
C GLY A 700 -2.87 16.24 -9.41
N VAL A 701 -2.06 15.64 -10.27
CA VAL A 701 -0.92 14.79 -9.95
C VAL A 701 0.36 15.55 -10.27
N PHE A 702 1.37 15.43 -9.41
CA PHE A 702 2.68 16.04 -9.58
C PHE A 702 3.78 14.97 -9.54
N TYR A 703 4.86 15.22 -10.28
CA TYR A 703 6.03 14.36 -10.34
C TYR A 703 7.29 15.09 -9.88
N ARG A 704 8.22 14.38 -9.26
CA ARG A 704 9.58 14.84 -8.97
C ARG A 704 10.54 13.65 -8.95
N ASP A 705 11.79 13.89 -9.30
CA ASP A 705 12.92 12.98 -9.08
C ASP A 705 14.14 13.75 -8.52
N ASN A 706 15.28 13.07 -8.34
CA ASN A 706 16.52 13.64 -7.83
C ASN A 706 17.26 14.55 -8.83
N ASP A 707 17.01 14.39 -10.13
CA ASP A 707 17.61 15.23 -11.18
C ASP A 707 16.86 16.57 -11.33
N MET A 708 15.63 16.63 -10.83
CA MET A 708 14.76 17.79 -10.91
C MET A 708 14.97 18.78 -9.75
N GLU A 709 15.08 20.06 -10.10
CA GLU A 709 15.15 21.16 -9.11
C GLU A 709 13.84 21.32 -8.31
N ASP A 710 12.70 20.94 -8.90
CA ASP A 710 11.37 21.19 -8.35
C ASP A 710 10.30 20.26 -8.95
N TRP A 711 9.13 20.20 -8.32
CA TRP A 711 7.99 19.39 -8.77
C TRP A 711 7.41 19.87 -10.10
N GLU A 712 7.05 18.96 -10.99
CA GLU A 712 6.31 19.24 -12.22
C GLU A 712 4.83 18.83 -12.09
N LEU A 713 3.95 19.58 -12.76
CA LEU A 713 2.55 19.19 -12.88
C LEU A 713 2.43 18.07 -13.91
N PHE A 714 1.99 16.89 -13.48
CA PHE A 714 1.80 15.69 -14.30
C PHE A 714 0.31 15.40 -14.47
N SER A 715 -0.45 16.34 -15.03
CA SER A 715 -1.93 16.31 -15.01
C SER A 715 -2.62 16.59 -16.35
N THR A 716 -1.89 16.61 -17.47
CA THR A 716 -2.50 16.79 -18.79
C THR A 716 -3.57 15.70 -19.03
N GLY A 717 -4.80 16.12 -19.33
CA GLY A 717 -5.95 15.23 -19.52
C GLY A 717 -6.76 14.93 -18.25
N LEU A 718 -6.18 15.15 -17.07
CA LEU A 718 -6.82 14.84 -15.79
C LEU A 718 -7.81 15.97 -15.38
N PRO A 719 -9.01 15.65 -14.85
CA PRO A 719 -9.94 16.66 -14.34
C PRO A 719 -9.47 17.32 -13.05
N ASN A 720 -10.00 18.50 -12.74
CA ASN A 720 -9.75 19.21 -11.48
C ASN A 720 -10.56 18.60 -10.32
N THR A 721 -10.10 17.46 -9.81
CA THR A 721 -10.76 16.68 -8.74
C THR A 721 -9.73 16.08 -7.78
N PRO A 722 -10.10 15.79 -6.51
CA PRO A 722 -9.20 15.11 -5.59
C PRO A 722 -8.78 13.73 -6.10
N VAL A 723 -7.47 13.48 -6.04
CA VAL A 723 -6.85 12.16 -6.31
C VAL A 723 -6.52 11.52 -4.97
N PHE A 724 -7.15 10.40 -4.62
CA PHE A 724 -6.95 9.76 -3.31
C PHE A 724 -5.93 8.65 -3.29
N GLU A 725 -5.59 8.09 -4.45
CA GLU A 725 -4.61 7.03 -4.56
C GLU A 725 -4.04 6.92 -5.97
N LEU A 726 -2.78 6.52 -6.02
CA LEU A 726 -2.02 6.26 -7.24
C LEU A 726 -1.45 4.84 -7.15
N GLU A 727 -1.43 4.12 -8.27
CA GLU A 727 -0.70 2.85 -8.40
C GLU A 727 -0.04 2.74 -9.77
N ILE A 728 1.05 2.00 -9.86
CA ILE A 728 1.75 1.71 -11.13
C ILE A 728 1.57 0.25 -11.50
N LYS A 729 1.30 0.00 -12.78
CA LYS A 729 1.44 -1.29 -13.43
C LYS A 729 2.77 -1.29 -14.19
N TYR A 730 3.76 -2.01 -13.66
CA TYR A 730 5.15 -1.87 -14.09
C TYR A 730 5.45 -2.52 -15.43
N ASP A 731 4.77 -3.61 -15.79
CA ASP A 731 4.95 -4.32 -17.08
C ASP A 731 4.44 -3.53 -18.29
N THR A 732 3.52 -2.58 -18.09
CA THR A 732 2.95 -1.74 -19.16
C THR A 732 3.34 -0.27 -19.05
N ASP A 733 4.19 0.09 -18.09
CA ASP A 733 4.59 1.49 -17.81
C ASP A 733 3.36 2.42 -17.59
N GLU A 734 2.28 1.91 -16.99
CA GLU A 734 1.04 2.66 -16.76
C GLU A 734 0.91 3.10 -15.29
N ILE A 735 0.50 4.35 -15.06
CA ILE A 735 0.12 4.87 -13.75
C ILE A 735 -1.39 5.13 -13.71
N PHE A 736 -2.03 4.78 -12.60
CA PHE A 736 -3.46 4.88 -12.36
C PHE A 736 -3.75 5.92 -11.26
N ALA A 737 -4.87 6.64 -11.38
CA ALA A 737 -5.33 7.62 -10.39
C ALA A 737 -6.81 7.41 -10.04
N ALA A 738 -7.07 7.03 -8.79
CA ALA A 738 -8.42 7.00 -8.24
C ALA A 738 -8.85 8.42 -7.86
N THR A 739 -9.89 8.91 -8.53
CA THR A 739 -10.43 10.25 -8.26
C THR A 739 -11.75 10.21 -7.53
N TYR A 740 -12.04 11.26 -6.77
CA TYR A 740 -13.28 11.38 -6.03
C TYR A 740 -14.32 12.20 -6.79
N GLY A 741 -15.00 11.55 -7.74
CA GLY A 741 -16.11 12.12 -8.52
C GLY A 741 -15.91 12.03 -10.03
N ARG A 742 -14.74 11.61 -10.51
CA ARG A 742 -14.44 11.43 -11.95
C ARG A 742 -13.90 10.04 -12.26
N GLY A 743 -14.13 9.05 -11.40
CA GLY A 743 -13.69 7.68 -11.60
C GLY A 743 -12.17 7.50 -11.66
N LEU A 744 -11.74 6.46 -12.36
CA LEU A 744 -10.37 6.01 -12.51
C LEU A 744 -9.78 6.51 -13.82
N TRP A 745 -8.56 7.02 -13.72
CA TRP A 745 -7.78 7.51 -14.86
C TRP A 745 -6.48 6.75 -14.95
N LYS A 746 -5.91 6.68 -16.16
CA LYS A 746 -4.55 6.17 -16.37
C LYS A 746 -3.75 7.08 -17.29
N SER A 747 -2.44 7.07 -17.15
CA SER A 747 -1.47 7.72 -18.03
C SER A 747 -0.28 6.78 -18.23
N VAL A 748 0.53 7.02 -19.24
CA VAL A 748 1.91 6.48 -19.26
C VAL A 748 2.68 7.17 -18.13
N LYS A 749 3.57 6.46 -17.42
CA LYS A 749 4.44 7.08 -16.40
C LYS A 749 5.52 7.95 -17.05
N LYS A 750 6.18 8.79 -16.25
CA LYS A 750 7.18 9.78 -16.70
C LYS A 750 8.41 9.15 -17.36
N TYR A 751 8.91 8.04 -16.84
CA TYR A 751 10.07 7.34 -17.42
C TYR A 751 9.67 5.92 -17.79
N ASN A 752 9.90 5.57 -19.06
CA ASN A 752 9.62 4.25 -19.60
C ASN A 752 10.90 3.41 -19.62
N GLY A 753 10.75 2.10 -19.40
CA GLY A 753 11.86 1.15 -19.42
C GLY A 753 12.25 0.57 -18.06
N THR A 754 13.10 -0.44 -18.12
CA THR A 754 13.49 -1.28 -16.99
C THR A 754 14.74 -0.73 -16.32
N PHE A 755 14.67 -0.35 -15.04
CA PHE A 755 15.83 -0.14 -14.20
C PHE A 755 16.34 -1.48 -13.64
N CYS A 756 17.66 -1.70 -13.69
CA CYS A 756 18.26 -2.87 -13.07
C CYS A 756 18.54 -2.61 -11.59
N ARG A 757 17.83 -3.32 -10.73
CA ARG A 757 17.90 -3.11 -9.28
C ARG A 757 19.09 -3.77 -8.63
N SER A 758 19.55 -3.19 -7.54
CA SER A 758 20.57 -3.79 -6.69
C SER A 758 19.98 -4.97 -5.90
N VAL A 759 20.84 -5.92 -5.54
CA VAL A 759 20.50 -6.99 -4.60
C VAL A 759 20.40 -6.44 -3.18
N SER A 760 19.86 -7.21 -2.23
CA SER A 760 19.83 -6.82 -0.81
C SER A 760 20.22 -8.00 0.09
N GLY A 761 20.38 -7.76 1.39
CA GLY A 761 20.57 -8.83 2.38
C GLY A 761 21.78 -9.73 2.13
N ILE A 762 22.93 -9.16 1.80
CA ILE A 762 24.17 -9.92 1.60
C ILE A 762 24.60 -10.54 2.94
N THR A 763 24.77 -11.85 2.96
CA THR A 763 25.22 -12.62 4.13
C THR A 763 26.40 -13.51 3.75
N ILE A 764 27.23 -13.81 4.76
CA ILE A 764 28.26 -14.85 4.65
C ILE A 764 27.70 -16.09 5.32
N ASP A 765 27.48 -17.12 4.52
CA ASP A 765 26.94 -18.39 5.00
C ASP A 765 28.06 -19.24 5.62
N GLU A 766 29.25 -19.16 5.03
CA GLU A 766 30.42 -19.93 5.45
C GLU A 766 31.70 -19.17 5.12
N MET A 767 32.65 -19.20 6.03
CA MET A 767 33.94 -18.53 5.90
C MET A 767 35.05 -19.55 6.16
N GLY A 768 35.85 -19.80 5.15
CA GLY A 768 37.03 -20.66 5.24
C GLY A 768 38.32 -19.85 5.32
N ILE A 769 39.42 -20.59 5.19
CA ILE A 769 40.80 -20.09 5.20
C ILE A 769 41.10 -19.24 3.97
N ASP A 770 40.76 -19.74 2.79
CA ASP A 770 41.06 -19.11 1.49
C ASP A 770 39.80 -18.87 0.65
N SER A 771 38.63 -19.06 1.25
CA SER A 771 37.35 -19.03 0.56
C SER A 771 36.21 -18.52 1.43
N ALA A 772 35.15 -18.06 0.78
CA ALA A 772 33.93 -17.64 1.43
C ALA A 772 32.72 -17.99 0.57
N ARG A 773 31.68 -18.53 1.20
CA ARG A 773 30.35 -18.69 0.60
C ARG A 773 29.47 -17.53 1.03
N ILE A 774 28.98 -16.81 0.03
CA ILE A 774 28.11 -15.65 0.22
C ILE A 774 26.74 -15.90 -0.40
N SER A 775 25.71 -15.38 0.25
CA SER A 775 24.34 -15.37 -0.25
C SER A 775 23.77 -13.96 -0.21
N TRP A 776 22.71 -13.73 -0.99
CA TRP A 776 21.97 -12.47 -1.02
C TRP A 776 20.49 -12.70 -1.31
N SER A 777 19.68 -11.66 -1.17
CA SER A 777 18.30 -11.64 -1.62
C SER A 777 18.24 -11.21 -3.09
N ALA A 778 17.45 -11.93 -3.90
CA ALA A 778 17.23 -11.56 -5.29
C ALA A 778 16.66 -10.14 -5.40
N SER A 779 17.09 -9.39 -6.42
CA SER A 779 16.41 -8.15 -6.78
C SER A 779 15.06 -8.45 -7.45
N ASP A 780 14.11 -7.52 -7.39
CA ASP A 780 12.79 -7.64 -8.04
C ASP A 780 12.56 -6.50 -9.05
N PRO A 781 12.61 -6.76 -10.38
CA PRO A 781 12.59 -8.08 -11.00
C PRO A 781 13.92 -8.83 -10.87
N VAL A 782 13.83 -10.17 -10.90
CA VAL A 782 15.01 -11.05 -10.91
C VAL A 782 15.79 -10.79 -12.19
N PRO A 783 17.11 -10.54 -12.12
CA PRO A 783 17.90 -10.20 -13.29
C PRO A 783 18.01 -11.40 -14.24
N VAL A 784 17.67 -11.18 -15.51
CA VAL A 784 17.65 -12.24 -16.54
C VAL A 784 19.05 -12.81 -16.78
N ASN A 785 20.10 -12.00 -16.64
CA ASN A 785 21.50 -12.43 -16.85
C ASN A 785 22.24 -12.70 -15.53
N GLY A 786 21.52 -12.86 -14.41
CA GLY A 786 22.09 -13.22 -13.12
C GLY A 786 22.78 -12.05 -12.40
N TYR A 787 23.90 -12.34 -11.73
CA TYR A 787 24.60 -11.46 -10.81
C TYR A 787 26.09 -11.45 -11.08
N GLN A 788 26.75 -10.36 -10.72
CA GLN A 788 28.21 -10.26 -10.64
C GLN A 788 28.61 -10.09 -9.19
N TYR A 789 29.63 -10.81 -8.74
CA TYR A 789 30.10 -10.76 -7.35
C TYR A 789 31.62 -10.86 -7.25
N GLY A 790 32.20 -10.37 -6.17
CA GLY A 790 33.63 -10.44 -5.92
C GLY A 790 34.02 -9.87 -4.56
N PHE A 791 35.31 -9.63 -4.35
CA PHE A 791 35.86 -9.18 -3.07
C PHE A 791 36.94 -8.12 -3.25
N SER A 792 37.11 -7.25 -2.25
CA SER A 792 38.18 -6.25 -2.20
C SER A 792 38.72 -6.15 -0.77
N THR A 793 39.98 -5.77 -0.60
CA THR A 793 40.57 -5.51 0.73
C THR A 793 40.19 -4.15 1.31
N ASN A 794 39.40 -3.37 0.56
CA ASN A 794 38.91 -2.05 0.95
C ASN A 794 37.46 -1.86 0.50
N THR A 795 36.88 -0.69 0.79
CA THR A 795 35.47 -0.37 0.50
C THR A 795 35.18 -0.04 -0.97
N THR A 796 36.14 -0.25 -1.89
CA THR A 796 35.93 -0.04 -3.32
C THR A 796 35.63 -1.35 -4.05
N PRO A 797 34.68 -1.36 -5.02
CA PRO A 797 34.32 -2.57 -5.75
C PRO A 797 35.51 -3.19 -6.51
N PRO A 798 35.51 -4.52 -6.70
CA PRO A 798 36.62 -5.21 -7.32
C PRO A 798 36.72 -4.95 -8.83
N LEU A 799 37.96 -4.94 -9.34
CA LEU A 799 38.24 -4.81 -10.79
C LEU A 799 37.89 -6.09 -11.57
N ASN A 800 37.92 -7.25 -10.89
CA ASN A 800 37.56 -8.56 -11.44
C ASN A 800 36.38 -9.12 -10.65
N TRP A 801 35.48 -9.83 -11.33
CA TRP A 801 34.28 -10.39 -10.71
C TRP A 801 33.96 -11.76 -11.29
N SER A 802 33.23 -12.55 -10.52
CA SER A 802 32.58 -13.79 -10.91
C SER A 802 31.12 -13.53 -11.24
N THR A 803 30.47 -14.49 -11.92
CA THR A 803 29.03 -14.42 -12.24
C THR A 803 28.27 -15.58 -11.61
N SER A 804 27.02 -15.35 -11.19
CA SER A 804 26.11 -16.39 -10.69
C SER A 804 24.71 -16.19 -11.25
N PHE A 805 23.98 -17.27 -11.52
CA PHE A 805 22.54 -17.22 -11.89
C PHE A 805 21.63 -17.55 -10.70
N THR A 806 22.21 -17.89 -9.55
CA THR A 806 21.51 -18.09 -8.29
C THR A 806 21.83 -16.93 -7.35
N THR A 807 21.17 -16.88 -6.19
CA THR A 807 21.42 -15.86 -5.16
C THR A 807 22.56 -16.23 -4.21
N GLU A 808 23.53 -17.00 -4.71
CA GLU A 808 24.68 -17.47 -3.96
C GLU A 808 25.94 -17.43 -4.84
N GLY A 809 27.09 -17.25 -4.22
CA GLY A 809 28.41 -17.26 -4.86
C GLY A 809 29.48 -17.81 -3.92
N ILE A 810 30.49 -18.46 -4.50
CA ILE A 810 31.67 -18.92 -3.74
C ILE A 810 32.88 -18.19 -4.29
N ILE A 811 33.66 -17.60 -3.38
CA ILE A 811 34.88 -16.89 -3.69
C ILE A 811 36.04 -17.74 -3.18
N TYR A 812 37.07 -17.91 -4.01
CA TYR A 812 38.29 -18.65 -3.70
C TYR A 812 39.51 -17.74 -3.88
N GLY A 813 40.65 -18.16 -3.33
CA GLY A 813 41.92 -17.44 -3.45
C GLY A 813 42.00 -16.19 -2.57
N LEU A 814 41.23 -16.18 -1.48
CA LEU A 814 41.42 -15.23 -0.39
C LEU A 814 42.72 -15.60 0.36
N SER A 815 43.41 -14.61 0.92
CA SER A 815 44.51 -14.85 1.84
C SER A 815 43.95 -15.16 3.23
N SER A 816 44.59 -16.04 4.00
CA SER A 816 44.24 -16.28 5.41
C SER A 816 44.43 -14.99 6.23
N ASN A 817 43.73 -14.92 7.37
CA ASN A 817 43.80 -13.79 8.31
C ASN A 817 43.71 -12.40 7.68
N SER A 818 42.94 -12.26 6.60
CA SER A 818 42.93 -11.06 5.77
C SER A 818 41.55 -10.43 5.71
N LYS A 819 41.54 -9.09 5.78
CA LYS A 819 40.31 -8.29 5.76
C LYS A 819 39.77 -8.15 4.34
N TYR A 820 38.49 -8.47 4.17
CA TYR A 820 37.77 -8.34 2.89
C TYR A 820 36.40 -7.68 3.04
N TYR A 821 36.00 -7.01 1.96
CA TYR A 821 34.64 -6.54 1.67
C TYR A 821 34.13 -7.31 0.46
N PHE A 822 32.94 -7.88 0.58
CA PHE A 822 32.29 -8.63 -0.49
C PHE A 822 31.32 -7.72 -1.24
N PHE A 823 31.31 -7.84 -2.56
CA PHE A 823 30.48 -7.02 -3.44
C PHE A 823 29.62 -7.88 -4.34
N VAL A 824 28.38 -7.46 -4.59
CA VAL A 824 27.49 -8.09 -5.56
C VAL A 824 26.58 -7.06 -6.24
N ARG A 825 26.24 -7.30 -7.52
CA ARG A 825 25.26 -6.51 -8.29
C ARG A 825 24.47 -7.41 -9.24
N SER A 826 23.31 -6.94 -9.66
CA SER A 826 22.44 -7.58 -10.64
C SER A 826 22.85 -7.24 -12.07
N VAL A 827 22.66 -8.19 -12.98
CA VAL A 827 22.88 -8.04 -14.43
C VAL A 827 21.56 -8.29 -15.15
N CYS A 828 20.85 -7.23 -15.48
CA CYS A 828 19.55 -7.35 -16.12
C CYS A 828 19.70 -7.50 -17.64
N GLU A 829 20.67 -6.80 -18.22
CA GLU A 829 21.14 -6.96 -19.61
C GLU A 829 22.66 -6.76 -19.67
N GLU A 830 23.33 -7.13 -20.77
CA GLU A 830 24.81 -7.01 -20.90
C GLU A 830 25.33 -5.59 -20.61
N SER A 831 24.54 -4.56 -20.92
CA SER A 831 24.88 -3.14 -20.67
C SER A 831 24.11 -2.51 -19.51
N LEU A 832 23.19 -3.26 -18.89
CA LEU A 832 22.31 -2.77 -17.84
C LEU A 832 22.54 -3.57 -16.55
N VAL A 833 23.43 -3.04 -15.71
CA VAL A 833 23.79 -3.59 -14.40
C VAL A 833 23.39 -2.63 -13.30
N SER A 834 23.11 -3.14 -12.11
CA SER A 834 22.84 -2.32 -10.94
C SER A 834 24.13 -1.81 -10.26
N SER A 835 23.97 -0.90 -9.30
CA SER A 835 25.06 -0.48 -8.43
C SER A 835 25.57 -1.64 -7.58
N TRP A 836 26.87 -1.65 -7.30
CA TRP A 836 27.48 -2.60 -6.38
C TRP A 836 26.95 -2.42 -4.96
N GLN A 837 26.51 -3.51 -4.37
CA GLN A 837 26.18 -3.61 -2.95
C GLN A 837 27.32 -4.31 -2.25
N SER A 838 27.65 -3.89 -1.03
CA SER A 838 28.81 -4.41 -0.29
C SER A 838 28.46 -4.85 1.12
N ALA A 839 29.14 -5.90 1.61
CA ALA A 839 29.12 -6.31 3.00
C ALA A 839 30.55 -6.48 3.52
N GLY A 840 30.78 -6.10 4.79
CA GLY A 840 32.06 -6.23 5.48
C GLY A 840 32.38 -5.05 6.41
N PRO A 841 33.56 -5.05 7.04
CA PRO A 841 34.67 -5.99 6.80
C PRO A 841 34.42 -7.38 7.39
N PHE A 842 35.00 -8.39 6.76
CA PHE A 842 35.10 -9.74 7.28
C PHE A 842 36.54 -10.25 7.19
N TYR A 843 36.89 -11.21 8.03
CA TYR A 843 38.24 -11.76 8.13
C TYR A 843 38.20 -13.24 7.84
N THR A 844 38.93 -13.71 6.84
CA THR A 844 39.13 -15.15 6.61
C THR A 844 39.66 -15.84 7.86
N GLN A 845 39.41 -17.15 7.96
CA GLN A 845 39.86 -17.93 9.11
C GLN A 845 41.39 -17.88 9.24
N LEU A 846 41.84 -17.94 10.49
CA LEU A 846 43.25 -18.13 10.84
C LEU A 846 43.64 -19.58 10.53
N THR A 847 44.84 -19.78 9.98
CA THR A 847 45.43 -21.11 9.73
C THR A 847 46.36 -21.52 10.86
N CYS A 848 46.83 -22.77 10.79
CA CYS A 848 48.08 -23.15 11.42
C CYS A 848 49.19 -22.14 11.00
N ASP A 849 50.08 -21.76 11.92
CA ASP A 849 51.18 -20.82 11.72
C ASP A 849 50.79 -19.32 11.62
N ASP A 850 49.50 -18.97 11.71
CA ASP A 850 49.08 -17.57 11.79
C ASP A 850 49.31 -16.99 13.19
N ILE A 851 49.72 -15.71 13.21
CA ILE A 851 49.80 -14.91 14.43
C ILE A 851 48.42 -14.30 14.69
N SER A 852 47.83 -14.65 15.82
CA SER A 852 46.58 -14.08 16.31
C SER A 852 46.89 -12.89 17.23
N THR A 853 46.23 -11.77 16.98
CA THR A 853 46.36 -10.53 17.78
C THR A 853 45.01 -9.92 18.07
N ASP A 854 44.97 -8.92 18.96
CA ASP A 854 43.89 -7.95 19.02
C ASP A 854 43.85 -7.02 17.78
N THR A 855 42.99 -6.01 17.78
CA THR A 855 42.77 -5.10 16.63
C THR A 855 43.90 -4.09 16.39
N GLY A 856 44.69 -3.77 17.41
CA GLY A 856 45.88 -2.93 17.32
C GLY A 856 47.02 -3.66 16.59
N GLY A 857 47.01 -4.99 16.67
CA GLY A 857 48.03 -5.85 16.09
C GLY A 857 49.26 -5.97 17.00
N SER A 858 50.31 -6.63 16.53
CA SER A 858 51.49 -7.01 17.33
C SER A 858 52.36 -5.86 17.87
N SER A 859 51.96 -4.60 17.70
CA SER A 859 52.80 -3.45 18.09
C SER A 859 52.01 -2.15 18.30
N ALA A 860 50.70 -2.21 18.52
CA ALA A 860 49.89 -1.03 18.82
C ALA A 860 48.76 -1.38 19.79
N GLU A 861 48.33 -0.37 20.54
CA GLU A 861 47.24 -0.52 21.50
C GLU A 861 45.94 -0.97 20.81
N TYR A 862 45.18 -1.85 21.48
CA TYR A 862 43.84 -2.26 21.04
C TYR A 862 42.84 -1.09 21.14
N SER A 863 41.68 -1.18 20.49
CA SER A 863 40.68 -0.08 20.53
C SER A 863 39.75 -0.16 21.74
N ASP A 864 39.13 0.97 22.07
CA ASP A 864 38.04 1.06 23.04
C ASP A 864 36.79 0.27 22.61
N ASN A 865 36.07 -0.30 23.57
CA ASN A 865 34.77 -0.98 23.45
C ASN A 865 34.76 -2.20 22.50
N GLU A 866 35.83 -2.98 22.49
CA GLU A 866 35.93 -4.15 21.65
C GLU A 866 35.17 -5.34 22.18
N ASN A 867 34.68 -6.16 21.26
CA ASN A 867 34.18 -7.49 21.53
C ASN A 867 34.46 -8.34 20.30
N ILE A 868 35.71 -8.81 20.18
CA ILE A 868 36.17 -9.61 19.06
C ILE A 868 36.15 -11.09 19.44
N ILE A 869 35.67 -11.92 18.53
CA ILE A 869 35.71 -13.38 18.65
C ILE A 869 36.54 -13.92 17.48
N ARG A 870 37.49 -14.81 17.77
CA ARG A 870 38.36 -15.46 16.79
C ARG A 870 38.42 -16.95 17.10
N SER A 871 37.96 -17.78 16.17
CA SER A 871 38.11 -19.23 16.28
C SER A 871 39.27 -19.67 15.39
N ILE A 872 40.19 -20.41 15.97
CA ILE A 872 41.35 -20.99 15.30
C ILE A 872 41.12 -22.50 15.29
N CYS A 873 41.06 -23.07 14.09
CA CYS A 873 40.81 -24.47 13.87
C CYS A 873 41.97 -25.08 13.08
N PRO A 874 42.24 -26.38 13.25
CA PRO A 874 43.26 -27.05 12.47
C PRO A 874 42.79 -27.22 11.03
N ASP A 875 43.71 -26.99 10.08
CA ASP A 875 43.44 -27.10 8.65
C ASP A 875 43.43 -28.56 8.16
N ILE A 876 43.81 -29.50 9.04
CA ILE A 876 43.90 -30.95 8.80
C ILE A 876 43.00 -31.66 9.82
N GLU A 877 42.17 -32.58 9.33
CA GLU A 877 41.28 -33.42 10.15
C GLU A 877 42.12 -34.25 11.14
N LEU A 878 41.72 -34.29 12.42
CA LEU A 878 42.42 -34.94 13.55
C LEU A 878 43.68 -34.22 14.10
N HIS A 879 44.01 -33.03 13.61
CA HIS A 879 44.91 -32.14 14.33
C HIS A 879 44.13 -31.38 15.42
N TYR A 880 44.85 -30.86 16.40
CA TYR A 880 44.32 -29.91 17.36
C TYR A 880 45.24 -28.70 17.49
N ILE A 881 44.63 -27.56 17.82
CA ILE A 881 45.32 -26.29 17.95
C ILE A 881 45.97 -26.17 19.33
N SER A 882 47.22 -25.72 19.34
CA SER A 882 47.90 -25.21 20.52
C SER A 882 48.27 -23.75 20.31
N ILE A 883 47.73 -22.85 21.14
CA ILE A 883 48.00 -21.42 21.09
C ILE A 883 48.99 -21.09 22.19
N THR A 884 50.10 -20.45 21.83
CA THR A 884 51.10 -19.92 22.77
C THR A 884 51.15 -18.40 22.68
N PHE A 885 50.84 -17.73 23.79
CA PHE A 885 50.95 -16.27 23.87
C PHE A 885 52.42 -15.83 23.96
N THR A 886 52.81 -14.93 23.06
CA THR A 886 54.16 -14.35 22.97
C THR A 886 54.22 -12.94 23.56
N ASP A 887 53.11 -12.21 23.56
CA ASP A 887 52.97 -10.92 24.21
C ASP A 887 51.58 -10.78 24.87
N PHE A 888 51.50 -10.03 25.97
CA PHE A 888 50.25 -9.82 26.71
C PHE A 888 50.34 -8.58 27.63
N ASP A 889 49.56 -7.56 27.31
CA ASP A 889 49.35 -6.32 28.05
C ASP A 889 47.90 -5.87 27.89
N VAL A 890 47.03 -6.42 28.74
CA VAL A 890 45.59 -6.13 28.78
C VAL A 890 45.29 -5.37 30.07
N GLU A 891 44.46 -4.33 30.04
CA GLU A 891 44.19 -3.50 31.22
C GLU A 891 43.76 -4.35 32.43
N THR A 892 44.52 -4.22 33.52
CA THR A 892 44.28 -5.00 34.74
C THR A 892 42.93 -4.63 35.35
N ASP A 893 42.12 -5.64 35.66
CA ASP A 893 40.80 -5.53 36.31
C ASP A 893 39.69 -4.85 35.47
N TRP A 894 39.94 -4.36 34.25
CA TRP A 894 38.90 -3.69 33.43
C TRP A 894 38.61 -4.45 32.13
N ASP A 895 39.66 -4.92 31.46
CA ASP A 895 39.57 -5.65 30.20
C ASP A 895 39.78 -7.16 30.39
N ALA A 896 39.41 -7.97 29.41
CA ALA A 896 39.58 -9.41 29.53
C ALA A 896 39.70 -10.14 28.18
N LEU A 897 40.68 -11.05 28.09
CA LEU A 897 40.76 -12.10 27.08
C LEU A 897 40.23 -13.42 27.64
N TYR A 898 39.30 -14.05 26.94
CA TYR A 898 38.75 -15.37 27.25
C TYR A 898 39.19 -16.39 26.22
N ILE A 899 39.46 -17.61 26.68
CA ILE A 899 39.95 -18.71 25.85
C ILE A 899 39.01 -19.90 26.07
N PHE A 900 38.39 -20.36 24.99
CA PHE A 900 37.42 -21.46 24.99
C PHE A 900 37.97 -22.65 24.20
N ASP A 901 37.79 -23.84 24.75
CA ASP A 901 38.15 -25.12 24.14
C ASP A 901 37.02 -25.60 23.22
N GLY A 902 36.98 -25.07 22.00
CA GLY A 902 35.99 -25.40 20.99
C GLY A 902 35.82 -24.31 19.92
N LYS A 903 34.76 -24.43 19.12
CA LYS A 903 34.45 -23.57 17.96
C LYS A 903 33.71 -22.28 18.34
N SER A 904 33.37 -22.08 19.61
CA SER A 904 32.51 -20.98 20.04
C SER A 904 32.74 -20.58 21.49
N THR A 905 32.20 -19.42 21.87
CA THR A 905 32.17 -18.96 23.27
C THR A 905 31.17 -19.72 24.15
N SER A 906 30.45 -20.71 23.60
CA SER A 906 29.61 -21.63 24.38
C SER A 906 30.32 -22.91 24.80
N ASP A 907 31.54 -23.13 24.32
CA ASP A 907 32.37 -24.29 24.66
C ASP A 907 33.12 -24.09 25.99
N PRO A 908 33.69 -25.13 26.61
CA PRO A 908 34.35 -25.02 27.92
C PRO A 908 35.49 -23.99 27.94
N MET A 909 35.53 -23.13 28.96
CA MET A 909 36.53 -22.07 29.07
C MET A 909 37.78 -22.53 29.83
N PHE A 910 38.97 -22.21 29.32
CA PHE A 910 40.19 -22.20 30.12
C PHE A 910 40.18 -20.96 31.02
N SER A 911 39.80 -21.15 32.28
CA SER A 911 39.68 -20.04 33.24
C SER A 911 41.03 -19.67 33.83
N SER A 912 41.34 -18.36 33.85
CA SER A 912 42.48 -17.79 34.58
C SER A 912 42.34 -17.88 36.11
N GLY A 913 41.11 -18.06 36.62
CA GLY A 913 40.77 -17.94 38.03
C GLY A 913 40.59 -16.50 38.52
N ASN A 914 40.77 -15.51 37.65
CA ASN A 914 40.54 -14.09 37.96
C ASN A 914 39.05 -13.79 38.22
N PRO A 915 38.73 -12.83 39.12
CA PRO A 915 37.35 -12.39 39.35
C PRO A 915 36.73 -11.66 38.15
N GLU A 916 35.44 -11.34 38.26
CA GLU A 916 34.73 -10.41 37.36
C GLU A 916 35.47 -9.07 37.30
N THR A 917 35.57 -8.47 36.11
CA THR A 917 36.25 -7.17 35.92
C THR A 917 35.38 -6.03 36.47
N ASP A 918 35.99 -4.89 36.79
CA ASP A 918 35.33 -3.66 37.22
C ASP A 918 34.45 -3.06 36.10
N ALA A 919 34.70 -3.42 34.83
CA ALA A 919 33.83 -3.12 33.69
C ALA A 919 32.60 -4.04 33.59
N GLY A 920 32.49 -5.06 34.46
CA GLY A 920 31.38 -6.02 34.52
C GLY A 920 31.52 -7.21 33.57
N PHE A 921 32.74 -7.53 33.11
CA PHE A 921 32.98 -8.72 32.31
C PHE A 921 33.12 -9.97 33.18
N PRO A 922 32.54 -11.13 32.77
CA PRO A 922 32.48 -12.33 33.60
C PRO A 922 33.83 -12.81 34.15
N ALA A 923 33.80 -13.44 35.33
CA ALA A 923 35.00 -14.03 35.93
C ALA A 923 35.68 -15.07 35.02
N GLY A 924 37.01 -15.16 35.13
CA GLY A 924 37.84 -16.17 34.46
C GLY A 924 38.58 -15.71 33.20
N GLY A 925 38.50 -14.43 32.85
CA GLY A 925 39.29 -13.81 31.78
C GLY A 925 40.73 -13.52 32.19
N TYR A 926 41.65 -13.52 31.23
CA TYR A 926 43.04 -13.13 31.40
C TYR A 926 43.18 -11.62 31.21
N TYR A 927 43.91 -10.96 32.10
CA TYR A 927 44.23 -9.54 32.06
C TYR A 927 45.50 -9.24 32.85
N GLY A 928 46.06 -8.04 32.67
CA GLY A 928 47.38 -7.65 33.17
C GLY A 928 48.49 -7.96 32.17
N THR A 929 49.73 -7.98 32.67
CA THR A 929 50.94 -8.14 31.85
C THR A 929 51.56 -9.55 31.93
N ASP A 930 50.93 -10.45 32.66
CA ASP A 930 51.43 -11.82 32.81
C ASP A 930 50.97 -12.66 31.63
N LEU A 931 51.92 -13.30 30.94
CA LEU A 931 51.62 -14.15 29.79
C LEU A 931 50.67 -15.30 30.18
N PRO A 932 49.51 -15.45 29.52
CA PRO A 932 48.54 -16.52 29.80
C PRO A 932 49.10 -17.94 29.65
N GLY A 933 50.17 -18.12 28.88
CA GLY A 933 50.84 -19.40 28.64
C GLY A 933 50.40 -20.08 27.34
N THR A 934 50.48 -21.42 27.32
CA THR A 934 50.08 -22.23 26.16
C THR A 934 48.78 -22.97 26.45
N PHE A 935 47.83 -22.92 25.52
CA PHE A 935 46.54 -23.60 25.59
C PHE A 935 46.42 -24.58 24.45
N THR A 936 46.01 -25.80 24.74
CA THR A 936 45.88 -26.87 23.75
C THR A 936 44.45 -27.35 23.74
N SER A 937 43.82 -27.40 22.56
CA SER A 937 42.46 -27.87 22.44
C SER A 937 42.34 -29.34 22.83
N THR A 938 41.36 -29.65 23.66
CA THR A 938 40.92 -31.01 23.98
C THR A 938 39.52 -31.30 23.47
N HIS A 939 38.88 -30.30 22.85
CA HIS A 939 37.58 -30.42 22.21
C HIS A 939 37.68 -31.29 20.95
N SER A 940 36.64 -32.07 20.66
CA SER A 940 36.60 -32.98 19.50
C SER A 940 36.71 -32.28 18.15
N SER A 941 36.54 -30.95 18.12
CA SER A 941 36.75 -30.16 16.91
C SER A 941 38.21 -29.75 16.68
N GLY A 942 39.10 -29.96 17.65
CA GLY A 942 40.49 -29.51 17.63
C GLY A 942 40.69 -28.00 17.66
N CYS A 943 39.64 -27.20 17.88
CA CYS A 943 39.67 -25.75 17.75
C CYS A 943 39.78 -25.05 19.10
N LEU A 944 40.38 -23.86 19.11
CA LEU A 944 40.30 -22.91 20.22
C LEU A 944 39.59 -21.63 19.78
N THR A 945 38.80 -21.03 20.66
CA THR A 945 38.15 -19.74 20.42
C THR A 945 38.61 -18.70 21.42
N LEU A 946 39.12 -17.58 20.93
CA LEU A 946 39.53 -16.42 21.69
C LEU A 946 38.43 -15.35 21.64
N GLN A 947 38.05 -14.80 22.79
CA GLN A 947 37.18 -13.64 22.87
C GLN A 947 37.86 -12.53 23.66
N PHE A 948 38.12 -11.39 23.03
CA PHE A 948 38.70 -10.24 23.69
C PHE A 948 37.65 -9.14 23.85
N MET A 949 37.55 -8.60 25.06
CA MET A 949 36.61 -7.55 25.43
C MET A 949 37.36 -6.40 26.11
N SER A 950 37.13 -5.17 25.64
CA SER A 950 37.70 -3.95 26.22
C SER A 950 36.64 -2.93 26.62
N ASP A 951 36.98 -2.10 27.60
CA ASP A 951 36.20 -0.98 28.10
C ASP A 951 36.41 0.29 27.24
N GLY A 952 35.89 1.44 27.68
CA GLY A 952 35.90 2.67 26.90
C GLY A 952 36.97 3.72 27.25
N TYR A 953 37.97 3.41 28.09
CA TYR A 953 38.80 4.45 28.71
C TYR A 953 40.31 4.24 28.62
N VAL A 954 40.82 3.03 28.81
CA VAL A 954 42.26 2.77 28.87
C VAL A 954 42.58 1.51 28.06
N THR A 955 43.57 1.63 27.19
CA THR A 955 44.03 0.56 26.29
C THR A 955 45.48 0.22 26.62
N GLY A 956 45.83 -1.07 26.56
CA GLY A 956 47.19 -1.59 26.65
C GLY A 956 47.73 -1.99 25.29
N ASP A 957 49.00 -2.42 25.24
CA ASP A 957 49.65 -2.86 23.98
C ASP A 957 49.05 -4.18 23.41
N GLY A 958 48.12 -4.82 24.14
CA GLY A 958 47.30 -5.91 23.62
C GLY A 958 47.92 -7.28 23.79
N TRP A 959 47.70 -8.19 22.84
CA TRP A 959 48.24 -9.54 22.94
C TRP A 959 48.62 -10.12 21.58
N GLU A 960 49.64 -10.96 21.60
CA GLU A 960 50.09 -11.73 20.46
C GLU A 960 50.12 -13.22 20.84
N ALA A 961 49.56 -14.07 19.98
CA ALA A 961 49.57 -15.50 20.18
C ALA A 961 49.82 -16.27 18.89
N ASN A 962 50.75 -17.22 18.95
CA ASN A 962 51.07 -18.11 17.84
C ASN A 962 50.23 -19.39 17.95
N ALA A 963 49.63 -19.82 16.84
CA ALA A 963 48.88 -21.06 16.77
C ALA A 963 49.68 -22.16 16.06
N ASP A 964 50.01 -23.23 16.80
CA ASP A 964 50.64 -24.43 16.28
C ASP A 964 49.59 -25.54 16.08
N CYS A 965 49.67 -26.26 14.97
CA CYS A 965 48.85 -27.45 14.74
C CYS A 965 49.60 -28.69 15.21
N ILE A 966 49.07 -29.34 16.23
CA ILE A 966 49.66 -30.55 16.81
C ILE A 966 48.90 -31.77 16.29
N PRO A 967 49.61 -32.75 15.67
CA PRO A 967 49.02 -34.03 15.31
C PRO A 967 48.59 -34.81 16.56
N GLU A 968 47.38 -35.35 16.58
CA GLU A 968 46.97 -36.30 17.61
C GLU A 968 47.52 -37.70 17.29
N CYS A 969 48.58 -38.12 17.98
CA CYS A 969 49.20 -39.42 17.76
C CYS A 969 49.48 -40.11 19.11
N ASN A 970 48.43 -40.63 19.76
CA ASN A 970 48.57 -41.63 20.82
C ASN A 970 48.49 -43.00 20.16
N ALA A 971 49.55 -43.81 20.22
CA ALA A 971 49.63 -45.14 19.61
C ALA A 971 48.52 -46.10 20.10
N THR A 972 47.33 -45.98 19.49
CA THR A 972 46.14 -46.79 19.76
C THR A 972 45.32 -46.82 18.47
N VAL A 973 44.89 -48.01 18.04
CA VAL A 973 43.94 -48.15 16.93
C VAL A 973 42.60 -47.59 17.41
N LEU A 974 42.20 -46.43 16.91
CA LEU A 974 40.86 -45.89 17.14
C LEU A 974 39.92 -46.50 16.10
N ILE A 975 38.92 -47.23 16.59
CA ILE A 975 37.86 -47.86 15.81
C ILE A 975 36.61 -47.03 16.07
N ASP A 976 36.04 -46.40 15.05
CA ASP A 976 34.73 -45.79 15.15
C ASP A 976 33.65 -46.85 14.84
N GLU A 977 32.66 -46.93 15.73
CA GLU A 977 31.51 -47.84 15.87
C GLU A 977 31.46 -49.18 15.09
N ASP A 978 31.25 -50.28 15.83
CA ASP A 978 30.84 -51.59 15.29
C ASP A 978 29.38 -51.51 14.80
N ASP A 979 29.16 -51.66 13.49
CA ASP A 979 27.83 -51.68 12.86
C ASP A 979 27.04 -52.98 13.16
N GLY A 980 27.61 -53.89 13.93
CA GLY A 980 27.01 -55.16 14.32
C GLY A 980 27.12 -56.26 13.26
N TYR A 981 27.88 -56.03 12.18
CA TYR A 981 28.12 -57.01 11.11
C TYR A 981 29.59 -57.33 10.84
N GLY A 982 30.53 -56.81 11.65
CA GLY A 982 31.95 -57.16 11.57
C GLY A 982 32.73 -56.47 10.45
N SER A 983 32.31 -55.28 10.02
CA SER A 983 33.05 -54.41 9.08
C SER A 983 33.42 -53.09 9.74
N PHE A 984 34.63 -52.56 9.46
CA PHE A 984 35.17 -51.35 10.09
C PHE A 984 35.25 -50.20 9.08
N ARG A 985 34.91 -48.96 9.46
CA ARG A 985 35.09 -47.76 8.63
C ARG A 985 36.15 -46.84 9.21
N ASN A 986 36.94 -46.21 8.32
CA ASN A 986 37.97 -45.20 8.61
C ASN A 986 39.05 -45.64 9.61
N VAL A 987 40.02 -46.44 9.15
CA VAL A 987 41.19 -46.82 9.95
C VAL A 987 42.32 -45.81 9.71
N VAL A 988 42.66 -45.02 10.72
CA VAL A 988 43.85 -44.13 10.73
C VAL A 988 44.96 -44.80 11.55
N LEU A 989 46.14 -44.98 10.96
CA LEU A 989 47.32 -45.56 11.61
C LEU A 989 48.43 -44.51 11.70
N CYS A 990 48.73 -44.03 12.90
CA CYS A 990 49.80 -43.07 13.17
C CYS A 990 50.81 -43.70 14.15
N ALA A 991 52.12 -43.64 13.84
CA ALA A 991 53.20 -44.17 14.67
C ALA A 991 54.43 -43.25 14.66
N ASP A 992 55.11 -43.12 15.79
CA ASP A 992 56.33 -42.31 15.91
C ASP A 992 57.47 -42.84 15.01
N PRO A 993 58.38 -41.98 14.51
CA PRO A 993 59.50 -42.38 13.66
C PRO A 993 60.35 -43.50 14.29
N GLY A 994 60.34 -44.69 13.67
CA GLY A 994 61.13 -45.86 14.08
C GLY A 994 60.40 -46.90 14.95
N GLN A 995 59.10 -46.76 15.21
CA GLN A 995 58.28 -47.83 15.79
C GLN A 995 57.64 -48.72 14.73
N SER A 996 57.59 -50.03 15.00
CA SER A 996 56.87 -51.02 14.17
C SER A 996 55.49 -51.30 14.75
N ILE A 997 54.44 -51.22 13.94
CA ILE A 997 53.09 -51.65 14.31
C ILE A 997 53.03 -53.19 14.24
N VAL A 998 52.79 -53.87 15.37
CA VAL A 998 52.69 -55.33 15.45
C VAL A 998 51.25 -55.75 15.75
N PHE A 999 50.63 -56.50 14.85
CA PHE A 999 49.30 -57.09 15.08
C PHE A 999 49.43 -58.28 16.06
N ALA A 1000 48.71 -58.25 17.18
CA ALA A 1000 48.74 -59.33 18.18
C ALA A 1000 47.90 -60.56 17.74
N PRO A 1001 48.18 -61.78 18.27
CA PRO A 1001 47.75 -63.06 17.65
C PRO A 1001 46.30 -63.50 17.93
N GLU A 1002 45.48 -62.71 18.64
CA GLU A 1002 44.16 -63.19 19.10
C GLU A 1002 43.00 -63.01 18.11
N MET A 1003 43.23 -62.59 16.87
CA MET A 1003 42.20 -62.55 15.82
C MET A 1003 42.55 -63.51 14.68
N ALA A 1004 42.48 -64.81 14.95
CA ALA A 1004 42.93 -65.85 14.02
C ALA A 1004 41.94 -66.17 12.88
N ASN A 1005 40.97 -65.33 12.54
CA ASN A 1005 40.10 -65.52 11.36
C ASN A 1005 39.33 -64.29 10.87
N ASP A 1006 39.56 -63.09 11.40
CA ASP A 1006 38.79 -61.92 10.99
C ASP A 1006 39.41 -61.23 9.77
N THR A 1007 38.56 -60.94 8.77
CA THR A 1007 38.93 -60.29 7.52
C THR A 1007 38.72 -58.79 7.68
N ILE A 1008 39.74 -57.97 7.39
CA ILE A 1008 39.64 -56.50 7.50
C ILE A 1008 39.09 -55.94 6.18
N HIS A 1009 37.92 -55.32 6.25
CA HIS A 1009 37.29 -54.59 5.16
C HIS A 1009 37.72 -53.11 5.20
N LEU A 1010 38.13 -52.54 4.06
CA LEU A 1010 38.53 -51.14 3.93
C LEU A 1010 37.64 -50.46 2.88
N ASP A 1011 36.73 -49.59 3.34
CA ASP A 1011 35.76 -48.89 2.49
C ASP A 1011 36.23 -47.50 2.02
N SER A 1012 37.37 -47.00 2.51
CA SER A 1012 37.94 -45.68 2.21
C SER A 1012 39.46 -45.76 1.91
N PRO A 1013 40.07 -44.77 1.20
CA PRO A 1013 41.52 -44.71 0.98
C PRO A 1013 42.31 -44.61 2.29
N VAL A 1014 43.49 -45.24 2.33
CA VAL A 1014 44.41 -45.16 3.50
C VAL A 1014 45.51 -44.15 3.19
N ILE A 1015 45.58 -43.06 3.96
CA ILE A 1015 46.59 -42.00 3.81
C ILE A 1015 47.84 -42.37 4.63
N ILE A 1016 49.01 -42.25 4.02
CA ILE A 1016 50.32 -42.52 4.62
C ILE A 1016 51.16 -41.25 4.56
N ASP A 1017 51.35 -40.64 5.71
CA ASP A 1017 51.96 -39.33 5.89
C ASP A 1017 53.38 -39.39 6.49
N GLN A 1018 53.86 -40.58 6.84
CA GLN A 1018 55.20 -40.83 7.38
C GLN A 1018 55.78 -42.18 6.89
N ASP A 1019 57.11 -42.35 6.91
CA ASP A 1019 57.78 -43.57 6.45
C ASP A 1019 57.27 -44.79 7.23
N MET A 1020 56.65 -45.75 6.54
CA MET A 1020 55.96 -46.87 7.17
C MET A 1020 56.41 -48.21 6.56
N THR A 1021 56.66 -49.22 7.39
CA THR A 1021 57.01 -50.58 6.95
C THR A 1021 56.03 -51.60 7.52
N ILE A 1022 55.34 -52.34 6.65
CA ILE A 1022 54.44 -53.43 7.04
C ILE A 1022 55.13 -54.78 6.73
N VAL A 1023 55.45 -55.55 7.78
CA VAL A 1023 56.10 -56.86 7.68
C VAL A 1023 55.16 -57.96 8.20
N PRO A 1024 54.73 -58.92 7.38
CA PRO A 1024 53.94 -60.04 7.87
C PRO A 1024 54.86 -61.10 8.50
N GLU A 1025 54.93 -61.19 9.82
CA GLU A 1025 55.47 -62.37 10.50
C GLU A 1025 54.40 -63.46 10.59
N GLY A 1026 54.41 -64.39 9.63
CA GLY A 1026 53.65 -65.64 9.70
C GLY A 1026 52.14 -65.56 9.48
N MET A 1027 51.58 -64.40 9.14
CA MET A 1027 50.16 -64.21 8.80
C MET A 1027 49.96 -63.80 7.34
N THR A 1028 48.94 -64.35 6.68
CA THR A 1028 48.48 -63.89 5.36
C THR A 1028 47.56 -62.69 5.56
N LEU A 1029 48.04 -61.47 5.29
CA LEU A 1029 47.20 -60.29 5.30
C LEU A 1029 46.21 -60.38 4.12
N THR A 1030 44.93 -60.62 4.41
CA THR A 1030 43.87 -60.65 3.39
C THR A 1030 43.07 -59.36 3.49
N LEU A 1031 43.37 -58.41 2.61
CA LEU A 1031 42.60 -57.17 2.49
C LEU A 1031 41.40 -57.45 1.59
N GLN A 1032 40.18 -57.13 1.99
CA GLN A 1032 39.00 -57.31 1.13
C GLN A 1032 38.32 -55.94 0.94
N ALA A 1033 38.50 -55.34 -0.24
CA ALA A 1033 37.78 -54.12 -0.63
C ALA A 1033 36.38 -54.50 -1.14
N ASP A 1034 35.37 -53.67 -0.84
CA ASP A 1034 34.01 -53.80 -1.39
C ASP A 1034 33.92 -53.32 -2.86
N HIS A 1035 34.98 -52.67 -3.36
CA HIS A 1035 35.14 -52.23 -4.75
C HIS A 1035 36.40 -52.85 -5.38
N ASP A 1036 36.52 -52.85 -6.73
CA ASP A 1036 37.53 -53.61 -7.50
C ASP A 1036 39.03 -53.19 -7.28
N HIS A 1037 39.30 -52.22 -6.40
CA HIS A 1037 40.63 -51.65 -6.18
C HIS A 1037 40.90 -51.30 -4.70
N TYR A 1038 42.17 -51.37 -4.27
CA TYR A 1038 42.69 -50.78 -3.02
C TYR A 1038 43.38 -49.45 -3.32
N ILE A 1039 43.17 -48.42 -2.50
CA ILE A 1039 43.72 -47.07 -2.74
C ILE A 1039 44.56 -46.64 -1.53
N PHE A 1040 45.85 -46.35 -1.76
CA PHE A 1040 46.77 -45.77 -0.79
C PHE A 1040 47.20 -44.38 -1.25
N GLU A 1041 47.22 -43.40 -0.36
CA GLU A 1041 47.66 -42.04 -0.67
C GLU A 1041 48.93 -41.71 0.12
N VAL A 1042 50.08 -41.68 -0.56
CA VAL A 1042 51.38 -41.47 0.07
C VAL A 1042 51.80 -40.00 -0.09
N LEU A 1043 52.05 -39.31 1.02
CA LEU A 1043 52.43 -37.91 1.01
C LEU A 1043 53.83 -37.67 0.42
N PRO A 1044 54.13 -36.46 -0.06
CA PRO A 1044 55.42 -36.11 -0.64
C PRO A 1044 56.61 -36.39 0.29
N GLY A 1045 57.62 -37.11 -0.21
CA GLY A 1045 58.84 -37.42 0.56
C GLY A 1045 58.72 -38.62 1.52
N VAL A 1046 57.56 -39.27 1.56
CA VAL A 1046 57.25 -40.41 2.44
C VAL A 1046 57.37 -41.74 1.68
N THR A 1047 57.86 -42.77 2.35
CA THR A 1047 58.07 -44.12 1.82
C THR A 1047 57.18 -45.14 2.53
N LEU A 1048 56.25 -45.75 1.78
CA LEU A 1048 55.49 -46.92 2.22
C LEU A 1048 56.17 -48.20 1.73
N THR A 1049 56.57 -49.09 2.65
CA THR A 1049 57.15 -50.39 2.33
C THR A 1049 56.19 -51.53 2.69
N LEU A 1050 55.72 -52.25 1.67
CA LEU A 1050 54.84 -53.41 1.77
C LEU A 1050 55.64 -54.68 1.44
N GLY A 1051 56.13 -55.39 2.45
CA GLY A 1051 57.03 -56.53 2.24
C GLY A 1051 58.32 -56.11 1.50
N ASN A 1052 58.49 -56.54 0.24
CA ASN A 1052 59.68 -56.27 -0.58
C ASN A 1052 59.50 -55.09 -1.56
N ILE A 1053 58.38 -54.37 -1.53
CA ILE A 1053 58.09 -53.25 -2.42
C ILE A 1053 58.06 -51.95 -1.61
N SER A 1054 58.81 -50.94 -2.05
CA SER A 1054 58.77 -49.58 -1.49
C SER A 1054 58.15 -48.62 -2.50
N LEU A 1055 57.16 -47.84 -2.05
CA LEU A 1055 56.47 -46.80 -2.78
C LEU A 1055 56.87 -45.46 -2.17
N ILE A 1056 57.35 -44.51 -2.98
CA ILE A 1056 57.84 -43.20 -2.50
C ILE A 1056 56.93 -42.12 -3.06
N GLY A 1057 56.36 -41.27 -2.20
CA GLY A 1057 55.56 -40.13 -2.60
C GLY A 1057 56.39 -39.06 -3.29
N GLY A 1058 55.94 -38.59 -4.46
CA GLY A 1058 56.65 -37.63 -5.31
C GLY A 1058 56.93 -36.29 -4.61
N THR A 1059 57.97 -35.57 -5.02
CA THR A 1059 58.52 -34.39 -4.29
C THR A 1059 57.82 -33.05 -4.59
N GLY A 1060 56.55 -33.06 -5.01
CA GLY A 1060 55.75 -31.85 -5.28
C GLY A 1060 54.52 -31.77 -4.36
N ALA A 1061 53.82 -30.63 -4.31
CA ALA A 1061 52.73 -30.35 -3.36
C ALA A 1061 51.47 -31.25 -3.46
N ASN A 1062 51.47 -32.29 -4.32
CA ASN A 1062 50.34 -33.20 -4.52
C ASN A 1062 50.66 -34.62 -4.01
N GLN A 1063 49.66 -35.26 -3.40
CA GLN A 1063 49.76 -36.63 -2.87
C GLN A 1063 49.89 -37.67 -3.98
N THR A 1064 50.65 -38.75 -3.74
CA THR A 1064 50.79 -39.87 -4.69
C THR A 1064 49.73 -40.93 -4.40
N ARG A 1065 48.71 -41.03 -5.25
CA ARG A 1065 47.65 -42.04 -5.13
C ARG A 1065 48.04 -43.33 -5.85
N VAL A 1066 48.14 -44.44 -5.11
CA VAL A 1066 48.47 -45.78 -5.60
C VAL A 1066 47.21 -46.65 -5.57
N ILE A 1067 46.83 -47.19 -6.73
CA ILE A 1067 45.65 -48.05 -6.90
C ILE A 1067 46.11 -49.47 -7.20
N LEU A 1068 45.72 -50.44 -6.37
CA LEU A 1068 46.04 -51.87 -6.54
C LEU A 1068 44.77 -52.66 -6.90
N ASN A 1069 44.78 -53.40 -8.00
CA ASN A 1069 43.58 -54.11 -8.49
C ASN A 1069 43.39 -55.48 -7.80
N ARG A 1070 42.14 -55.93 -7.70
CA ARG A 1070 41.78 -57.22 -7.07
C ARG A 1070 42.39 -58.43 -7.81
N GLY A 1071 43.37 -59.08 -7.20
CA GLY A 1071 43.92 -60.37 -7.59
C GLY A 1071 44.81 -60.91 -6.48
N ASN A 1072 44.82 -62.24 -6.26
CA ASN A 1072 45.66 -62.88 -5.24
C ASN A 1072 47.10 -62.37 -5.34
N LEU A 1073 47.48 -61.51 -4.41
CA LEU A 1073 48.74 -60.79 -4.40
C LEU A 1073 49.85 -61.76 -3.94
N GLN A 1074 50.36 -62.58 -4.86
CA GLN A 1074 51.78 -62.91 -4.85
C GLN A 1074 52.48 -61.81 -5.64
N LEU A 1075 53.09 -60.88 -4.89
CA LEU A 1075 53.78 -59.66 -5.35
C LEU A 1075 54.64 -59.88 -6.60
N LEU A 1076 54.08 -59.62 -7.80
CA LEU A 1076 54.86 -59.67 -9.05
C LEU A 1076 54.52 -58.60 -10.10
N ASN A 1077 53.55 -57.70 -9.92
CA ASN A 1077 53.33 -56.61 -10.88
C ASN A 1077 52.75 -55.35 -10.21
N VAL A 1078 53.43 -54.20 -10.34
CA VAL A 1078 52.98 -52.87 -9.92
C VAL A 1078 53.07 -51.92 -11.12
N GLN A 1079 52.05 -51.08 -11.31
CA GLN A 1079 52.03 -50.03 -12.34
C GLN A 1079 51.97 -48.65 -11.65
N ILE A 1080 52.83 -47.71 -12.08
CA ILE A 1080 52.94 -46.35 -11.52
C ILE A 1080 52.33 -45.37 -12.54
N ILE A 1081 51.45 -44.46 -12.09
CA ILE A 1081 50.93 -43.35 -12.90
C ILE A 1081 51.28 -42.04 -12.18
N ASP A 1082 51.97 -41.15 -12.88
CA ASP A 1082 52.35 -39.80 -12.44
C ASP A 1082 51.58 -38.77 -13.26
N VAL A 1083 51.11 -37.69 -12.64
CA VAL A 1083 50.48 -36.54 -13.33
C VAL A 1083 51.02 -35.23 -12.75
N LEU A 1084 51.91 -34.57 -13.51
CA LEU A 1084 52.33 -33.19 -13.31
C LEU A 1084 51.45 -32.23 -14.14
N ALA A 1085 51.08 -31.09 -13.54
CA ALA A 1085 50.34 -30.01 -14.17
C ALA A 1085 51.25 -29.10 -15.04
N GLY A 1086 50.72 -28.67 -16.19
CA GLY A 1086 51.07 -27.38 -16.80
C GLY A 1086 52.08 -27.36 -17.95
N THR A 1087 51.72 -27.85 -19.13
CA THR A 1087 51.90 -27.17 -20.44
C THR A 1087 51.06 -27.90 -21.49
N GLY A 1088 50.39 -27.16 -22.38
CA GLY A 1088 49.41 -27.70 -23.31
C GLY A 1088 49.92 -28.79 -24.26
N LEU A 1089 48.96 -29.57 -24.78
CA LEU A 1089 49.03 -30.71 -25.72
C LEU A 1089 49.13 -32.09 -25.06
N GLY A 1090 47.97 -32.62 -24.65
CA GLY A 1090 47.80 -34.03 -24.32
C GLY A 1090 47.90 -34.90 -25.58
N LYS A 1091 48.87 -35.81 -25.62
CA LYS A 1091 48.97 -36.90 -26.59
C LYS A 1091 49.21 -38.20 -25.82
N THR A 1092 48.17 -39.03 -25.72
CA THR A 1092 48.31 -40.41 -25.26
C THR A 1092 48.86 -41.27 -26.40
N ILE A 1093 49.98 -41.96 -26.19
CA ILE A 1093 50.42 -43.08 -27.03
C ILE A 1093 50.20 -44.35 -26.20
N SER A 1094 49.27 -45.19 -26.65
CA SER A 1094 49.10 -46.57 -26.21
C SER A 1094 49.85 -47.52 -27.14
N ASN A 1095 50.50 -48.56 -26.58
CA ASN A 1095 50.60 -49.96 -27.06
C ASN A 1095 51.85 -50.63 -26.44
N GLU A 1096 51.89 -51.92 -26.07
CA GLU A 1096 51.27 -53.16 -26.55
C GLU A 1096 51.06 -54.14 -25.35
N GLY A 1097 50.13 -55.10 -25.31
CA GLY A 1097 49.22 -55.56 -26.35
C GLY A 1097 48.25 -56.66 -25.89
N THR A 1098 47.31 -56.94 -26.82
CA THR A 1098 46.43 -58.10 -27.00
C THR A 1098 45.43 -58.49 -25.90
N LEU A 1099 44.16 -58.16 -26.13
CA LEU A 1099 43.14 -59.17 -26.44
C LEU A 1099 41.97 -58.56 -27.19
N ASP A 1100 41.38 -59.39 -28.02
CA ASP A 1100 40.56 -59.09 -29.17
C ASP A 1100 39.08 -59.32 -28.90
N SER A 1101 38.29 -58.58 -29.68
CA SER A 1101 36.95 -58.91 -30.13
C SER A 1101 35.77 -58.66 -29.17
N HIS A 1102 35.14 -57.49 -29.41
CA HIS A 1102 33.73 -57.13 -29.18
C HIS A 1102 33.33 -56.56 -27.80
N GLY A 1103 33.35 -55.23 -27.69
CA GLY A 1103 32.60 -54.47 -26.68
C GLY A 1103 33.07 -53.02 -26.57
N SER A 1104 32.57 -52.13 -27.42
CA SER A 1104 32.82 -50.68 -27.33
C SER A 1104 31.96 -50.03 -26.24
N ILE A 1105 32.55 -49.17 -25.40
CA ILE A 1105 31.86 -48.04 -24.76
C ILE A 1105 32.64 -46.79 -25.13
N GLN A 1106 31.99 -45.89 -25.88
CA GLN A 1106 32.38 -44.49 -25.99
C GLN A 1106 31.70 -43.72 -24.86
N ILE A 1107 32.44 -42.82 -24.21
CA ILE A 1107 31.85 -41.69 -23.48
C ILE A 1107 32.56 -40.43 -23.96
N SER A 1108 31.77 -39.52 -24.51
CA SER A 1108 32.12 -38.14 -24.85
C SER A 1108 32.08 -37.26 -23.61
N SER A 1109 33.01 -36.31 -23.52
CA SER A 1109 33.09 -35.32 -22.44
C SER A 1109 31.94 -34.30 -22.48
N GLU A 1110 31.35 -34.03 -21.31
CA GLU A 1110 31.27 -32.67 -20.77
C GLU A 1110 32.31 -32.53 -19.66
#